data_AF-A0A9W6KPF4-F1
#
_entry.id   AF-A0A9W6KPF4-F1
#
_cell.length_a   1.000
_cell.length_b   1.000
_cell.length_c   1.000
_cell.angle_alpha   90.00
_cell.angle_beta   90.00
_cell.angle_gamma   90.00
#
_symmetry.space_group_name_H-M   'P 1'
#
loop_
_entity.id
_entity.type
_entity.pdbx_description
1 polymer ?
#
loop_
_entity_poly.entity_id
_entity_poly.type
_entity_poly.pdbx_seq_one_letter_code
_entity_poly.pdbx_strand_id
1 'polypeptide(L)'
;MDDGTDCLTMNGRVVRIRTVVPDDAPALLELHRRLSVRTRYLRFFSAGAALDAEVRRLLRPSGPEHVSLLAEESGAVLGAGSYERIDADRADFALVVADEHHGEGLGTLLLERLAAAARRAGIEELVGDVLPENAAMLKVSGDLAPGVARLLVPGEGAVRVRVPTLPDEAALAAVGARDRTAEHHSLRPLLAPASVAVIGAGRRPGGVGHEVLAAIRDGGYTGELYGVNPHTTQVHGVATYPTVQRIGAPIDLAVIAVPAAAVPDVVAQCAAAGVRAAVILTDGIDPAVQTDLVRAARAQGMRVVGPNCLGVINTDPAVQLTATFGPAAPTPGGLAVATQSGAVGVAILQAAARCDAGVSSFVSLGNKADVSSNDLLAYWYDDPATRAVALYLESFGNPRRFAWTARALARRKPVLAVKSGRTDGGRRAGASHTAAAVAPDTAVGALFAQAGVIRTDTLGELLDAARVLTDQPLPAGNRLAVVGNAGGLNVLAADAAEAAGLTLPDRIGAAANPADLGAGATVQALAGAVRAAARDGGADLLLFTFVATRTNDWAGALDAVAAVLDDVPQLPAAVVVVGADDAPRSLGRRRTPVFDLAEPAARALGRAAQYAAWRQEPLGDRPRLAGIDRAAARGVVEEAFAAAGGGGGWQPAAASRALLASYGIPVIDTRTAADADEAARHAAAIGYPVAVKAGAPGLVHKSDVGAVHLGLADEAAVRAACRALGAGPIVVQPMAASGVELVAGIVHDPLFGSLVMLGLGGVHTDVLGDRVLRLLPVTDRDAPAMWRALRGARLLTGYRGAPPADTGRLEELLLRLGRLAEDFPEVAELDLNPVLAGPGGCVTVDVKLRLAAVGAEPEAYVRQLLRR
;
A
#
# COMPACT_ATOMS: atom_id res chain seq x y z
N MET A 1 -20.36 16.90 -12.22
CA MET A 1 -19.63 18.07 -11.69
C MET A 1 -18.58 17.54 -10.74
N ASP A 2 -17.31 17.90 -10.94
CA ASP A 2 -16.22 17.48 -10.06
C ASP A 2 -16.36 18.21 -8.72
N ASP A 3 -16.77 17.50 -7.67
CA ASP A 3 -17.00 18.05 -6.32
C ASP A 3 -15.68 18.38 -5.60
N GLY A 4 -14.62 18.77 -6.32
CA GLY A 4 -13.31 19.13 -5.78
C GLY A 4 -12.58 18.02 -5.04
N THR A 5 -11.32 18.25 -4.69
CA THR A 5 -10.51 17.31 -3.91
C THR A 5 -9.73 18.02 -2.82
N ASP A 6 -9.84 17.50 -1.60
CA ASP A 6 -9.08 18.03 -0.46
C ASP A 6 -7.65 17.48 -0.48
N CYS A 7 -6.69 18.38 -0.38
CA CYS A 7 -5.25 18.12 -0.45
C CYS A 7 -4.56 18.79 0.75
N LEU A 8 -3.32 18.37 1.03
CA LEU A 8 -2.49 19.02 2.04
C LEU A 8 -1.41 19.89 1.39
N THR A 9 -1.32 21.13 1.86
CA THR A 9 -0.15 22.00 1.63
C THR A 9 1.07 21.45 2.38
N MET A 10 2.26 21.97 2.05
CA MET A 10 3.51 21.56 2.71
C MET A 10 3.56 21.88 4.21
N ASN A 11 2.74 22.83 4.68
CA ASN A 11 2.58 23.14 6.11
C ASN A 11 1.43 22.35 6.77
N GLY A 12 0.83 21.38 6.07
CA GLY A 12 -0.18 20.47 6.62
C GLY A 12 -1.60 21.04 6.69
N ARG A 13 -1.88 22.18 6.05
CA ARG A 13 -3.22 22.76 5.95
C ARG A 13 -4.03 22.06 4.87
N VAL A 14 -5.34 21.98 5.08
CA VAL A 14 -6.26 21.40 4.10
C VAL A 14 -6.68 22.47 3.10
N VAL A 15 -6.48 22.19 1.81
CA VAL A 15 -6.93 23.03 0.71
C VAL A 15 -7.76 22.22 -0.26
N ARG A 16 -8.82 22.82 -0.81
CA ARG A 16 -9.69 22.16 -1.79
C ARG A 16 -9.29 22.59 -3.20
N ILE A 17 -8.99 21.63 -4.06
CA ILE A 17 -8.72 21.87 -5.48
C ILE A 17 -9.92 21.41 -6.30
N ARG A 18 -10.51 22.30 -7.07
CA ARG A 18 -11.69 21.98 -7.90
C ARG A 18 -11.66 22.69 -9.23
N THR A 19 -12.47 22.20 -10.17
CA THR A 19 -12.70 22.87 -11.43
C THR A 19 -13.35 24.24 -11.20
N VAL A 20 -12.93 25.22 -11.99
CA VAL A 20 -13.51 26.56 -12.02
C VAL A 20 -14.95 26.49 -12.54
N VAL A 21 -15.86 27.22 -11.90
CA VAL A 21 -17.26 27.38 -12.29
C VAL A 21 -17.59 28.85 -12.59
N PRO A 22 -18.67 29.15 -13.34
CA PRO A 22 -19.05 30.53 -13.68
C PRO A 22 -19.12 31.49 -12.48
N ASP A 23 -19.57 31.00 -11.32
CA ASP A 23 -19.75 31.79 -10.10
C ASP A 23 -18.42 32.20 -9.44
N ASP A 24 -17.28 31.63 -9.86
CA ASP A 24 -15.96 31.97 -9.32
C ASP A 24 -15.40 33.29 -9.87
N ALA A 25 -16.05 33.91 -10.87
CA ALA A 25 -15.55 35.11 -11.53
C ALA A 25 -15.14 36.24 -10.57
N PRO A 26 -15.92 36.59 -9.52
CA PRO A 26 -15.52 37.62 -8.57
C PRO A 26 -14.28 37.23 -7.75
N ALA A 27 -14.20 35.97 -7.31
CA ALA A 27 -13.10 35.47 -6.49
C ALA A 27 -11.79 35.37 -7.29
N LEU A 28 -11.86 34.95 -8.56
CA LEU A 28 -10.72 34.94 -9.48
C LEU A 28 -10.23 36.35 -9.80
N LEU A 29 -11.13 37.30 -10.01
CA LEU A 29 -10.77 38.69 -10.24
C LEU A 29 -10.09 39.29 -8.99
N GLU A 30 -10.61 38.96 -7.81
CA GLU A 30 -10.03 39.40 -6.54
C GLU A 30 -8.66 38.77 -6.26
N LEU A 31 -8.46 37.49 -6.60
CA LEU A 31 -7.12 36.87 -6.60
C LEU A 31 -6.14 37.70 -7.43
N HIS A 32 -6.49 38.00 -8.69
CA HIS A 32 -5.58 38.69 -9.61
C HIS A 32 -5.29 40.15 -9.21
N ARG A 33 -6.26 40.84 -8.60
CA ARG A 33 -6.08 42.21 -8.10
C ARG A 33 -5.12 42.30 -6.93
N ARG A 34 -5.09 41.29 -6.07
CA ARG A 34 -4.21 41.22 -4.90
C ARG A 34 -2.76 40.87 -5.24
N LEU A 35 -2.50 40.35 -6.45
CA LEU A 35 -1.15 40.03 -6.90
C LEU A 35 -0.27 41.28 -7.01
N SER A 36 0.95 41.18 -6.49
CA SER A 36 1.99 42.18 -6.69
C SER A 36 2.28 42.41 -8.17
N VAL A 37 2.79 43.60 -8.50
CA VAL A 37 3.23 43.94 -9.86
C VAL A 37 4.27 42.93 -10.36
N ARG A 38 5.15 42.46 -9.47
CA ARG A 38 6.16 41.45 -9.78
C ARG A 38 5.52 40.12 -10.18
N THR A 39 4.57 39.61 -9.41
CA THR A 39 3.90 38.34 -9.73
C THR A 39 3.10 38.42 -11.04
N ARG A 40 2.42 39.54 -11.30
CA ARG A 40 1.76 39.78 -12.59
C ARG A 40 2.75 39.81 -13.76
N TYR A 41 3.88 40.52 -13.60
CA TYR A 41 4.93 40.54 -14.61
C TYR A 41 5.50 39.14 -14.88
N LEU A 42 5.79 38.36 -13.83
CA LEU A 42 6.33 37.02 -13.97
C LEU A 42 5.36 36.02 -14.61
N ARG A 43 4.05 36.25 -14.48
CA ARG A 43 2.99 35.40 -15.05
C ARG A 43 2.62 35.78 -16.48
N PHE A 44 2.49 37.08 -16.77
CA PHE A 44 1.95 37.60 -18.03
C PHE A 44 2.99 38.28 -18.92
N PHE A 45 4.26 38.27 -18.51
CA PHE A 45 5.37 38.91 -19.21
C PHE A 45 5.16 40.43 -19.39
N SER A 46 4.18 40.98 -18.67
CA SER A 46 3.73 42.36 -18.73
C SER A 46 3.05 42.77 -17.42
N ALA A 47 3.17 44.05 -17.05
CA ALA A 47 2.54 44.59 -15.83
C ALA A 47 1.05 44.95 -16.04
N GLY A 48 0.62 45.14 -17.30
CA GLY A 48 -0.71 45.60 -17.70
C GLY A 48 -1.62 44.51 -18.26
N ALA A 49 -1.57 43.30 -17.69
CA ALA A 49 -2.39 42.18 -18.18
C ALA A 49 -3.89 42.52 -18.16
N ALA A 50 -4.60 42.16 -19.24
CA ALA A 50 -6.05 42.30 -19.32
C ALA A 50 -6.74 41.26 -18.41
N LEU A 51 -6.88 41.59 -17.12
CA LEU A 51 -7.39 40.69 -16.10
C LEU A 51 -8.76 40.09 -16.46
N ASP A 52 -9.65 40.88 -17.05
CA ASP A 52 -10.96 40.42 -17.50
C ASP A 52 -10.88 39.39 -18.64
N ALA A 53 -9.83 39.42 -19.46
CA ALA A 53 -9.59 38.40 -20.49
C ALA A 53 -9.08 37.11 -19.84
N GLU A 54 -8.18 37.19 -18.87
CA GLU A 54 -7.67 36.01 -18.14
C GLU A 54 -8.77 35.32 -17.35
N VAL A 55 -9.61 36.07 -16.62
CA VAL A 55 -10.74 35.50 -15.89
C VAL A 55 -11.72 34.81 -16.85
N ARG A 56 -12.05 35.45 -17.98
CA ARG A 56 -12.88 34.79 -19.02
C ARG A 56 -12.25 33.51 -19.58
N ARG A 57 -10.92 33.48 -19.73
CA ARG A 57 -10.18 32.29 -20.18
C ARG A 57 -10.32 31.15 -19.17
N LEU A 58 -10.15 31.45 -17.87
CA LEU A 58 -10.28 30.47 -16.78
C LEU A 58 -11.72 29.95 -16.59
N LEU A 59 -12.72 30.75 -16.92
CA LEU A 59 -14.14 30.37 -16.83
C LEU A 59 -14.63 29.52 -18.01
N ARG A 60 -13.78 29.23 -19.02
CA ARG A 60 -14.17 28.34 -20.12
C ARG A 60 -14.48 26.95 -19.57
N PRO A 61 -15.52 26.26 -20.12
CA PRO A 61 -15.88 24.92 -19.68
C PRO A 61 -14.68 23.98 -19.77
N SER A 62 -14.46 23.19 -18.72
CA SER A 62 -13.40 22.19 -18.72
C SER A 62 -13.77 20.99 -19.59
N GLY A 63 -12.80 20.52 -20.38
CA GLY A 63 -12.91 19.41 -21.33
C GLY A 63 -11.53 18.97 -21.83
N PRO A 64 -11.46 18.11 -22.87
CA PRO A 64 -10.18 17.56 -23.39
C PRO A 64 -9.20 18.61 -23.94
N GLU A 65 -9.73 19.76 -24.34
CA GLU A 65 -8.98 20.87 -24.95
C GLU A 65 -8.51 21.91 -23.93
N HIS A 66 -9.19 22.00 -22.78
CA HIS A 66 -8.94 23.04 -21.80
C HIS A 66 -9.42 22.59 -20.43
N VAL A 67 -8.60 22.77 -19.39
CA VAL A 67 -9.01 22.57 -18.00
C VAL A 67 -8.55 23.75 -17.18
N SER A 68 -9.42 24.23 -16.29
CA SER A 68 -9.09 25.26 -15.30
C SER A 68 -9.44 24.78 -13.90
N LEU A 69 -8.47 24.85 -12.99
CA LEU A 69 -8.57 24.46 -11.59
C LEU A 69 -8.29 25.68 -10.70
N LEU A 70 -8.95 25.72 -9.54
CA LEU A 70 -8.61 26.64 -8.47
C LEU A 70 -8.28 25.89 -7.19
N ALA A 71 -7.46 26.50 -6.34
CA ALA A 71 -7.21 26.07 -4.97
C ALA A 71 -7.90 27.07 -4.03
N GLU A 72 -8.73 26.56 -3.13
CA GLU A 72 -9.45 27.37 -2.14
C GLU A 72 -9.31 26.81 -0.72
N GLU A 73 -9.43 27.70 0.25
CA GLU A 73 -9.49 27.38 1.67
C GLU A 73 -10.55 28.27 2.32
N SER A 74 -11.50 27.67 3.05
CA SER A 74 -12.60 28.38 3.70
C SER A 74 -13.34 29.38 2.78
N GLY A 75 -13.45 29.07 1.48
CA GLY A 75 -14.10 29.90 0.46
C GLY A 75 -13.23 30.97 -0.19
N ALA A 76 -12.00 31.18 0.27
CA ALA A 76 -11.04 32.10 -0.34
C ALA A 76 -10.20 31.38 -1.41
N VAL A 77 -10.17 31.93 -2.63
CA VAL A 77 -9.30 31.42 -3.71
C VAL A 77 -7.86 31.86 -3.44
N LEU A 78 -6.97 30.88 -3.31
CA LEU A 78 -5.55 31.05 -3.00
C LEU A 78 -4.66 30.95 -4.25
N GLY A 79 -5.14 30.28 -5.30
CA GLY A 79 -4.43 30.12 -6.56
C GLY A 79 -5.30 29.50 -7.64
N ALA A 80 -4.86 29.63 -8.89
CA ALA A 80 -5.53 29.08 -10.05
C ALA A 80 -4.51 28.51 -11.05
N GLY A 81 -4.92 27.49 -11.79
CA GLY A 81 -4.10 26.84 -12.80
C GLY A 81 -4.94 26.39 -13.98
N SER A 82 -4.36 26.36 -15.17
CA SER A 82 -5.04 25.81 -16.35
C SER A 82 -4.07 25.18 -17.33
N TYR A 83 -4.60 24.34 -18.21
CA TYR A 83 -3.92 23.96 -19.44
C TYR A 83 -4.79 24.22 -20.68
N GLU A 84 -4.14 24.35 -21.84
CA GLU A 84 -4.76 24.44 -23.18
C GLU A 84 -4.05 23.49 -24.14
N ARG A 85 -4.80 22.60 -24.79
CA ARG A 85 -4.24 21.65 -25.74
C ARG A 85 -3.63 22.39 -26.93
N ILE A 86 -2.40 22.01 -27.28
CA ILE A 86 -1.68 22.52 -28.44
C ILE A 86 -1.87 21.56 -29.62
N ASP A 87 -1.69 20.27 -29.36
CA ASP A 87 -1.76 19.18 -30.35
C ASP A 87 -2.20 17.86 -29.68
N ALA A 88 -2.00 16.72 -30.35
CA ALA A 88 -2.48 15.42 -29.86
C ALA A 88 -1.82 15.02 -28.53
N ASP A 89 -0.56 15.37 -28.33
CA ASP A 89 0.29 14.91 -27.23
C ASP A 89 0.69 16.00 -26.23
N ARG A 90 0.50 17.29 -26.52
CA ARG A 90 0.97 18.41 -25.69
C ARG A 90 -0.09 19.44 -25.36
N ALA A 91 0.05 20.06 -24.18
CA ALA A 91 -0.75 21.21 -23.75
C ALA A 91 0.10 22.29 -23.06
N ASP A 92 -0.22 23.56 -23.31
CA ASP A 92 0.39 24.71 -22.62
C ASP A 92 -0.23 24.85 -21.23
N PHE A 93 0.57 25.08 -20.18
CA PHE A 93 0.08 25.26 -18.81
C PHE A 93 0.37 26.64 -18.24
N ALA A 94 -0.52 27.07 -17.35
CA ALA A 94 -0.48 28.35 -16.67
C ALA A 94 -0.81 28.19 -15.19
N LEU A 95 -0.11 28.89 -14.30
CA LEU A 95 -0.35 28.86 -12.86
C LEU A 95 -0.19 30.24 -12.23
N VAL A 96 -1.01 30.53 -11.22
CA VAL A 96 -0.86 31.71 -10.37
C VAL A 96 -1.24 31.36 -8.93
N VAL A 97 -0.48 31.87 -7.97
CA VAL A 97 -0.71 31.69 -6.53
C VAL A 97 -0.58 33.06 -5.86
N ALA A 98 -1.46 33.36 -4.92
CA ALA A 98 -1.39 34.57 -4.11
C ALA A 98 -0.05 34.68 -3.37
N ASP A 99 0.49 35.89 -3.27
CA ASP A 99 1.88 36.13 -2.83
C ASP A 99 2.13 35.63 -1.39
N GLU A 100 1.15 35.80 -0.50
CA GLU A 100 1.17 35.35 0.89
C GLU A 100 1.19 33.81 1.05
N HIS A 101 0.87 33.07 -0.01
CA HIS A 101 0.84 31.60 -0.02
C HIS A 101 1.99 30.97 -0.84
N HIS A 102 2.98 31.77 -1.25
CA HIS A 102 4.18 31.24 -1.91
C HIS A 102 4.98 30.37 -0.94
N GLY A 103 5.55 29.28 -1.45
CA GLY A 103 6.29 28.30 -0.63
C GLY A 103 5.43 27.27 0.10
N GLU A 104 4.10 27.39 0.11
CA GLU A 104 3.21 26.41 0.75
C GLU A 104 2.94 25.17 -0.13
N GLY A 105 3.48 25.12 -1.36
CA GLY A 105 3.35 24.00 -2.29
C GLY A 105 2.08 23.96 -3.14
N LEU A 106 1.27 25.03 -3.12
CA LEU A 106 0.03 25.16 -3.91
C LEU A 106 0.26 25.04 -5.42
N GLY A 107 1.29 25.71 -5.96
CA GLY A 107 1.61 25.63 -7.39
C GLY A 107 1.92 24.20 -7.84
N THR A 108 2.66 23.45 -7.02
CA THR A 108 2.95 22.03 -7.27
C THR A 108 1.70 21.17 -7.21
N LEU A 109 0.81 21.38 -6.23
CA LEU A 109 -0.46 20.65 -6.14
C LEU A 109 -1.37 20.90 -7.37
N LEU A 110 -1.50 22.16 -7.78
CA LEU A 110 -2.28 22.51 -8.97
C LEU A 110 -1.70 21.87 -10.23
N LEU A 111 -0.38 21.91 -10.41
CA LEU A 111 0.27 21.32 -11.58
C LEU A 111 0.21 19.79 -11.58
N GLU A 112 0.35 19.13 -10.42
CA GLU A 112 0.12 17.67 -10.27
C GLU A 112 -1.28 17.28 -10.75
N ARG A 113 -2.30 18.08 -10.40
CA ARG A 113 -3.69 17.86 -10.80
C ARG A 113 -3.93 18.14 -12.28
N LEU A 114 -3.33 19.20 -12.82
CA LEU A 114 -3.39 19.49 -14.25
C LEU A 114 -2.72 18.37 -15.06
N ALA A 115 -1.56 17.88 -14.63
CA ALA A 115 -0.88 16.75 -15.28
C ALA A 115 -1.74 15.48 -15.26
N ALA A 116 -2.41 15.20 -14.14
CA ALA A 116 -3.36 14.10 -14.06
C ALA A 116 -4.58 14.27 -14.98
N ALA A 117 -5.15 15.47 -15.05
CA ALA A 117 -6.25 15.78 -15.95
C ALA A 117 -5.84 15.70 -17.42
N ALA A 118 -4.64 16.18 -17.77
CA ALA A 118 -4.06 16.11 -19.11
C ALA A 118 -3.84 14.64 -19.54
N ARG A 119 -3.28 13.81 -18.65
CA ARG A 119 -3.11 12.36 -18.89
C ARG A 119 -4.43 11.68 -19.22
N ARG A 120 -5.50 11.98 -18.48
CA ARG A 120 -6.85 11.42 -18.75
C ARG A 120 -7.42 11.86 -20.11
N ALA A 121 -6.97 12.99 -20.63
CA ALA A 121 -7.30 13.45 -21.98
C ALA A 121 -6.36 12.89 -23.06
N GLY A 122 -5.39 12.03 -22.72
CA GLY A 122 -4.41 11.47 -23.66
C GLY A 122 -3.23 12.39 -23.97
N ILE A 123 -3.04 13.47 -23.21
CA ILE A 123 -1.89 14.38 -23.34
C ILE A 123 -0.70 13.77 -22.58
N GLU A 124 0.46 13.68 -23.22
CA GLU A 124 1.67 13.08 -22.65
C GLU A 124 2.58 14.11 -21.98
N GLU A 125 2.49 15.38 -22.35
CA GLU A 125 3.36 16.44 -21.85
C GLU A 125 2.65 17.78 -21.65
N LEU A 126 2.90 18.41 -20.50
CA LEU A 126 2.58 19.81 -20.27
C LEU A 126 3.82 20.68 -20.55
N VAL A 127 3.65 21.74 -21.33
CA VAL A 127 4.72 22.70 -21.67
C VAL A 127 4.35 24.09 -21.17
N GLY A 128 5.35 24.91 -20.86
CA GLY A 128 5.11 26.29 -20.47
C GLY A 128 6.37 27.13 -20.56
N ASP A 129 6.23 28.37 -21.00
CA ASP A 129 7.33 29.32 -21.10
C ASP A 129 7.44 30.14 -19.82
N VAL A 130 8.61 30.12 -19.19
CA VAL A 130 8.87 30.70 -17.86
C VAL A 130 10.05 31.65 -17.94
N LEU A 131 9.90 32.88 -17.42
CA LEU A 131 11.03 33.83 -17.36
C LEU A 131 12.19 33.25 -16.51
N PRO A 132 13.47 33.41 -16.93
CA PRO A 132 14.63 32.92 -16.20
C PRO A 132 14.69 33.39 -14.74
N GLU A 133 14.18 34.59 -14.46
CA GLU A 133 14.12 35.18 -13.12
C GLU A 133 13.02 34.59 -12.23
N ASN A 134 12.08 33.82 -12.79
CA ASN A 134 11.00 33.16 -12.06
C ASN A 134 11.48 31.85 -11.41
N ALA A 135 12.42 31.97 -10.47
CA ALA A 135 13.01 30.83 -9.76
C ALA A 135 11.95 29.94 -9.08
N ALA A 136 10.83 30.51 -8.64
CA ALA A 136 9.73 29.77 -8.02
C ALA A 136 9.05 28.81 -9.01
N MET A 137 8.66 29.28 -10.21
CA MET A 137 8.05 28.41 -11.24
C MET A 137 9.04 27.41 -11.82
N LEU A 138 10.31 27.79 -11.97
CA LEU A 138 11.38 26.86 -12.35
C LEU A 138 11.58 25.77 -11.30
N LYS A 139 11.42 26.08 -10.01
CA LYS A 139 11.43 25.08 -8.94
C LYS A 139 10.20 24.18 -9.01
N VAL A 140 8.99 24.72 -9.12
CA VAL A 140 7.72 23.94 -9.20
C VAL A 140 7.80 22.89 -10.31
N SER A 141 8.29 23.27 -11.49
CA SER A 141 8.45 22.35 -12.60
C SER A 141 9.59 21.35 -12.41
N GLY A 142 10.74 21.77 -11.87
CA GLY A 142 11.84 20.87 -11.53
C GLY A 142 11.46 19.82 -10.47
N ASP A 143 10.60 20.18 -9.52
CA ASP A 143 10.07 19.28 -8.48
C ASP A 143 9.12 18.21 -9.04
N LEU A 144 8.55 18.44 -10.23
CA LEU A 144 7.60 17.55 -10.91
C LEU A 144 8.21 16.73 -12.04
N ALA A 145 9.29 17.24 -12.64
CA ALA A 145 10.03 16.57 -13.69
C ALA A 145 11.55 16.61 -13.40
N PRO A 146 12.02 15.94 -12.33
CA PRO A 146 13.43 15.93 -11.99
C PRO A 146 14.24 15.31 -13.15
N GLY A 147 15.24 16.03 -13.66
CA GLY A 147 16.10 15.53 -14.74
C GLY A 147 15.61 15.82 -16.17
N VAL A 148 14.45 16.45 -16.36
CA VAL A 148 14.02 16.90 -17.69
C VAL A 148 14.78 18.17 -18.10
N ALA A 149 15.32 18.18 -19.33
CA ALA A 149 16.11 19.28 -19.87
C ALA A 149 15.27 20.55 -20.05
N ARG A 150 15.79 21.68 -19.54
CA ARG A 150 15.23 23.03 -19.74
C ARG A 150 15.86 23.63 -20.99
N LEU A 151 15.05 24.14 -21.91
CA LEU A 151 15.53 24.74 -23.16
C LEU A 151 15.29 26.26 -23.12
N LEU A 152 16.32 27.05 -23.40
CA LEU A 152 16.14 28.49 -23.66
C LEU A 152 15.38 28.66 -24.97
N VAL A 153 14.31 29.45 -24.96
CA VAL A 153 13.55 29.82 -26.17
C VAL A 153 14.34 30.93 -26.89
N PRO A 154 14.87 30.66 -28.11
CA PRO A 154 15.63 31.68 -28.84
C PRO A 154 14.76 32.89 -29.18
N GLY A 155 15.23 34.10 -28.88
CA GLY A 155 14.57 35.36 -29.26
C GLY A 155 13.55 35.92 -28.27
N GLU A 156 13.07 35.12 -27.30
CA GLU A 156 12.01 35.54 -26.36
C GLU A 156 12.49 35.72 -24.91
N GLY A 157 13.74 35.35 -24.61
CA GLY A 157 14.31 35.48 -23.26
C GLY A 157 13.62 34.60 -22.20
N ALA A 158 12.84 33.60 -22.62
CA ALA A 158 12.13 32.66 -21.76
C ALA A 158 12.81 31.29 -21.72
N VAL A 159 12.51 30.51 -20.68
CA VAL A 159 12.90 29.11 -20.53
C VAL A 159 11.66 28.24 -20.75
N ARG A 160 11.69 27.37 -21.75
CA ARG A 160 10.65 26.38 -21.97
C ARG A 160 10.83 25.22 -21.00
N VAL A 161 9.77 25.00 -20.24
CA VAL A 161 9.65 23.93 -19.26
C VAL A 161 8.77 22.83 -19.83
N ARG A 162 9.13 21.58 -19.55
CA ARG A 162 8.42 20.38 -19.97
C ARG A 162 8.13 19.50 -18.76
N VAL A 163 6.88 19.11 -18.58
CA VAL A 163 6.41 18.27 -17.46
C VAL A 163 5.67 17.07 -18.04
N PRO A 164 6.30 15.88 -18.05
CA PRO A 164 5.62 14.64 -18.47
C PRO A 164 4.39 14.38 -17.60
N THR A 165 3.29 13.96 -18.22
CA THR A 165 2.05 13.64 -17.48
C THR A 165 2.09 12.24 -16.85
N LEU A 166 2.99 11.38 -17.35
CA LEU A 166 3.36 10.11 -16.73
C LEU A 166 4.66 10.32 -15.93
N PRO A 167 4.60 10.30 -14.59
CA PRO A 167 5.78 10.53 -13.77
C PRO A 167 6.75 9.34 -13.86
N ASP A 168 8.03 9.65 -13.98
CA ASP A 168 9.10 8.67 -13.79
C ASP A 168 9.34 8.40 -12.29
N GLU A 169 10.23 7.47 -11.96
CA GLU A 169 10.50 7.10 -10.56
C GLU A 169 11.02 8.26 -9.72
N ALA A 170 11.79 9.19 -10.30
CA ALA A 170 12.31 10.35 -9.59
C ALA A 170 11.18 11.33 -9.23
N ALA A 171 10.29 11.60 -10.17
CA ALA A 171 9.08 12.39 -9.94
C ALA A 171 8.19 11.75 -8.87
N LEU A 172 8.01 10.42 -8.92
CA LEU A 172 7.25 9.67 -7.91
C LEU A 172 7.85 9.76 -6.51
N ALA A 173 9.17 9.60 -6.39
CA ALA A 173 9.89 9.76 -5.13
C ALA A 173 9.71 11.17 -4.55
N ALA A 174 9.76 12.20 -5.41
CA ALA A 174 9.57 13.59 -5.01
C ALA A 174 8.14 13.89 -4.53
N VAL A 175 7.12 13.39 -5.24
CA VAL A 175 5.72 13.47 -4.80
C VAL A 175 5.55 12.80 -3.43
N GLY A 176 6.10 11.60 -3.26
CA GLY A 176 6.04 10.86 -2.00
C GLY A 176 6.70 11.62 -0.84
N ALA A 177 7.84 12.27 -1.08
CA ALA A 177 8.51 13.08 -0.04
C ALA A 177 7.68 14.29 0.40
N ARG A 178 7.04 14.96 -0.55
CA ARG A 178 6.12 16.08 -0.26
C ARG A 178 4.89 15.62 0.51
N ASP A 179 4.30 14.49 0.10
CA ASP A 179 3.15 13.88 0.77
C ASP A 179 3.47 13.58 2.25
N ARG A 180 4.62 12.96 2.52
CA ARG A 180 5.07 12.67 3.90
C ARG A 180 5.26 13.92 4.75
N THR A 181 5.89 14.95 4.18
CA THR A 181 6.10 16.22 4.90
C THR A 181 4.77 16.88 5.26
N ALA A 182 3.85 16.94 4.30
CA ALA A 182 2.52 17.50 4.49
C ALA A 182 1.70 16.73 5.54
N GLU A 183 1.68 15.39 5.45
CA GLU A 183 0.97 14.54 6.42
C GLU A 183 1.56 14.68 7.82
N HIS A 184 2.90 14.69 7.94
CA HIS A 184 3.58 14.88 9.23
C HIS A 184 3.14 16.17 9.93
N HIS A 185 3.11 17.29 9.21
CA HIS A 185 2.63 18.56 9.76
C HIS A 185 1.14 18.53 10.11
N SER A 186 0.30 17.92 9.26
CA SER A 186 -1.15 17.89 9.47
C SER A 186 -1.58 17.02 10.67
N LEU A 187 -0.82 15.98 10.99
CA LEU A 187 -1.14 15.04 12.07
C LEU A 187 -0.45 15.40 13.40
N ARG A 188 0.49 16.35 13.39
CA ARG A 188 1.15 16.80 14.63
C ARG A 188 0.17 17.32 15.70
N PRO A 189 -0.87 18.13 15.39
CA PRO A 189 -1.85 18.53 16.40
C PRO A 189 -2.67 17.37 16.97
N LEU A 190 -2.71 16.22 16.28
CA LEU A 190 -3.40 15.03 16.74
C LEU A 190 -2.51 14.16 17.64
N LEU A 191 -1.24 13.95 17.27
CA LEU A 191 -0.34 13.01 17.95
C LEU A 191 0.60 13.66 18.98
N ALA A 192 0.92 14.94 18.82
CA ALA A 192 1.75 15.71 19.74
C ALA A 192 1.16 17.12 19.96
N PRO A 193 -0.10 17.22 20.46
CA PRO A 193 -0.73 18.49 20.77
C PRO A 193 0.01 19.22 21.90
N ALA A 194 -0.02 20.55 21.87
CA ALA A 194 0.36 21.39 23.00
C ALA A 194 -0.83 21.67 23.95
N SER A 195 -2.06 21.54 23.45
CA SER A 195 -3.28 21.75 24.23
C SER A 195 -4.40 20.79 23.84
N VAL A 196 -5.11 20.25 24.83
CA VAL A 196 -6.19 19.28 24.66
C VAL A 196 -7.46 19.75 25.36
N ALA A 197 -8.60 19.67 24.68
CA ALA A 197 -9.93 19.87 25.27
C ALA A 197 -10.76 18.58 25.20
N VAL A 198 -11.22 18.08 26.35
CA VAL A 198 -12.10 16.90 26.42
C VAL A 198 -13.57 17.34 26.53
N ILE A 199 -14.31 17.16 25.45
CA ILE A 199 -15.71 17.58 25.32
C ILE A 199 -16.65 16.42 25.64
N GLY A 200 -17.53 16.62 26.63
CA GLY A 200 -18.33 15.55 27.21
C GLY A 200 -17.73 14.97 28.50
N ALA A 201 -16.74 15.64 29.10
CA ALA A 201 -16.19 15.27 30.40
C ALA A 201 -17.25 15.43 31.51
N GLY A 202 -17.82 14.31 31.97
CA GLY A 202 -18.86 14.29 33.00
C GLY A 202 -18.31 14.19 34.42
N ARG A 203 -19.14 14.48 35.43
CA ARG A 203 -18.75 14.35 36.86
C ARG A 203 -18.72 12.90 37.36
N ARG A 204 -19.41 11.97 36.68
CA ARG A 204 -19.57 10.59 37.13
C ARG A 204 -18.42 9.72 36.58
N PRO A 205 -17.63 9.06 37.45
CA PRO A 205 -16.74 7.99 37.04
C PRO A 205 -17.47 6.92 36.23
N GLY A 206 -16.76 6.31 35.27
CA GLY A 206 -17.27 5.34 34.30
C GLY A 206 -17.85 5.95 33.02
N GLY A 207 -18.02 7.27 32.93
CA GLY A 207 -18.40 7.93 31.67
C GLY A 207 -17.19 8.11 30.75
N VAL A 208 -17.33 7.82 29.45
CA VAL A 208 -16.21 7.87 28.48
C VAL A 208 -15.39 9.17 28.55
N GLY A 209 -16.06 10.33 28.52
CA GLY A 209 -15.36 11.62 28.61
C GLY A 209 -14.69 11.88 29.97
N HIS A 210 -15.21 11.31 31.06
CA HIS A 210 -14.57 11.38 32.38
C HIS A 210 -13.30 10.55 32.42
N GLU A 211 -13.38 9.28 31.96
CA GLU A 211 -12.25 8.36 31.95
C GLU A 211 -11.11 8.85 31.06
N VAL A 212 -11.43 9.43 29.89
CA VAL A 212 -10.40 10.01 29.01
C VAL A 212 -9.72 11.21 29.66
N LEU A 213 -10.49 12.13 30.27
CA LEU A 213 -9.91 13.27 30.96
C LEU A 213 -9.00 12.82 32.11
N ALA A 214 -9.42 11.80 32.86
CA ALA A 214 -8.63 11.20 33.92
C ALA A 214 -7.36 10.55 33.38
N ALA A 215 -7.46 9.74 32.31
CA ALA A 215 -6.31 9.07 31.69
C ALA A 215 -5.25 10.05 31.16
N ILE A 216 -5.67 11.17 30.56
CA ILE A 216 -4.72 12.20 30.09
C ILE A 216 -4.01 12.85 31.27
N ARG A 217 -4.75 13.23 32.32
CA ARG A 217 -4.19 13.89 33.51
C ARG A 217 -3.25 12.95 34.28
N ASP A 218 -3.72 11.74 34.58
CA ASP A 218 -3.03 10.77 35.42
C ASP A 218 -1.85 10.12 34.65
N GLY A 219 -1.92 10.10 33.31
CA GLY A 219 -0.83 9.70 32.42
C GLY A 219 0.31 10.72 32.32
N GLY A 220 0.18 11.90 32.93
CA GLY A 220 1.25 12.89 33.00
C GLY A 220 1.40 13.77 31.76
N TYR A 221 0.32 13.99 30.98
CA TYR A 221 0.34 14.84 29.80
C TYR A 221 1.03 16.18 30.08
N THR A 222 1.96 16.55 29.20
CA THR A 222 2.89 17.67 29.41
C THR A 222 2.36 19.03 28.96
N GLY A 223 1.26 19.04 28.20
CA GLY A 223 0.63 20.26 27.69
C GLY A 223 -0.56 20.75 28.51
N GLU A 224 -1.29 21.72 27.97
CA GLU A 224 -2.47 22.30 28.61
C GLU A 224 -3.71 21.41 28.44
N LEU A 225 -4.42 21.12 29.53
CA LEU A 225 -5.59 20.23 29.53
C LEU A 225 -6.84 20.96 30.03
N TYR A 226 -7.93 20.86 29.26
CA TYR A 226 -9.21 21.49 29.57
C TYR A 226 -10.36 20.48 29.49
N GLY A 227 -11.32 20.59 30.41
CA GLY A 227 -12.62 19.94 30.30
C GLY A 227 -13.64 20.84 29.60
N VAL A 228 -14.62 20.26 28.90
CA VAL A 228 -15.80 20.99 28.42
C VAL A 228 -17.08 20.31 28.89
N ASN A 229 -17.83 21.02 29.75
CA ASN A 229 -19.12 20.61 30.31
C ASN A 229 -19.94 21.87 30.72
N PRO A 230 -21.19 22.01 30.28
CA PRO A 230 -22.02 23.19 30.59
C PRO A 230 -22.50 23.29 32.05
N HIS A 231 -22.33 22.24 32.85
CA HIS A 231 -22.92 22.14 34.19
C HIS A 231 -21.90 22.13 35.33
N THR A 232 -20.61 22.27 35.04
CA THR A 232 -19.57 22.25 36.07
C THR A 232 -18.32 23.01 35.63
N THR A 233 -17.59 23.54 36.60
CA THR A 233 -16.35 24.29 36.40
C THR A 233 -15.10 23.45 36.62
N GLN A 234 -15.24 22.21 37.11
CA GLN A 234 -14.10 21.32 37.34
C GLN A 234 -14.53 19.84 37.24
N VAL A 235 -13.69 19.02 36.58
CA VAL A 235 -13.85 17.56 36.51
C VAL A 235 -12.47 16.92 36.70
N HIS A 236 -12.37 15.94 37.60
CA HIS A 236 -11.10 15.26 37.92
C HIS A 236 -9.93 16.23 38.10
N GLY A 237 -10.14 17.32 38.86
CA GLY A 237 -9.13 18.35 39.12
C GLY A 237 -8.79 19.29 37.95
N VAL A 238 -9.33 19.08 36.75
CA VAL A 238 -9.09 19.90 35.56
C VAL A 238 -10.13 21.01 35.41
N ALA A 239 -9.69 22.22 35.06
CA ALA A 239 -10.57 23.35 34.77
C ALA A 239 -11.53 23.02 33.62
N THR A 240 -12.83 23.28 33.83
CA THR A 240 -13.89 22.90 32.89
C THR A 240 -14.71 24.12 32.46
N TYR A 241 -14.97 24.21 31.16
CA TYR A 241 -15.65 25.35 30.53
C TYR A 241 -16.98 24.90 29.91
N PRO A 242 -17.98 25.79 29.78
CA PRO A 242 -19.26 25.41 29.22
C PRO A 242 -19.21 25.12 27.71
N THR A 243 -18.31 25.77 26.97
CA THR A 243 -18.07 25.54 25.55
C THR A 243 -16.58 25.70 25.23
N VAL A 244 -16.13 25.17 24.08
CA VAL A 244 -14.73 25.26 23.64
C VAL A 244 -14.26 26.71 23.45
N GLN A 245 -15.14 27.60 22.97
CA GLN A 245 -14.80 29.02 22.74
C GLN A 245 -14.54 29.77 24.04
N ARG A 246 -15.12 29.33 25.16
CA ARG A 246 -14.96 29.97 26.47
C ARG A 246 -13.62 29.68 27.14
N ILE A 247 -12.84 28.73 26.60
CA ILE A 247 -11.49 28.45 27.08
C ILE A 247 -10.58 29.68 26.85
N GLY A 248 -10.76 30.38 25.72
CA GLY A 248 -10.01 31.60 25.41
C GLY A 248 -8.53 31.39 25.05
N ALA A 249 -8.12 30.14 24.83
CA ALA A 249 -6.77 29.76 24.40
C ALA A 249 -6.82 28.86 23.15
N PRO A 250 -5.75 28.84 22.32
CA PRO A 250 -5.66 27.93 21.18
C PRO A 250 -5.73 26.46 21.61
N ILE A 251 -6.56 25.67 20.91
CA ILE A 251 -6.74 24.24 21.16
C ILE A 251 -6.21 23.44 19.98
N ASP A 252 -5.23 22.57 20.22
CA ASP A 252 -4.68 21.69 19.18
C ASP A 252 -5.57 20.48 18.93
N LEU A 253 -6.01 19.82 20.01
CA LEU A 253 -6.79 18.59 19.94
C LEU A 253 -8.09 18.69 20.75
N ALA A 254 -9.22 18.43 20.10
CA ALA A 254 -10.50 18.17 20.76
C ALA A 254 -10.77 16.66 20.85
N VAL A 255 -11.01 16.14 22.05
CA VAL A 255 -11.47 14.75 22.24
C VAL A 255 -12.97 14.78 22.55
N ILE A 256 -13.78 14.21 21.67
CA ILE A 256 -15.24 14.37 21.65
C ILE A 256 -15.92 13.08 22.12
N ALA A 257 -16.63 13.17 23.23
CA ALA A 257 -17.35 12.09 23.91
C ALA A 257 -18.79 12.51 24.29
N VAL A 258 -19.51 13.11 23.33
CA VAL A 258 -20.92 13.54 23.48
C VAL A 258 -21.87 12.59 22.75
N PRO A 259 -23.19 12.60 23.02
CA PRO A 259 -24.16 11.79 22.26
C PRO A 259 -24.08 12.05 20.75
N ALA A 260 -24.31 11.02 19.93
CA ALA A 260 -24.15 11.06 18.46
C ALA A 260 -24.83 12.26 17.79
N ALA A 261 -26.05 12.58 18.23
CA ALA A 261 -26.83 13.71 17.69
C ALA A 261 -26.18 15.09 17.91
N ALA A 262 -25.32 15.25 18.92
CA ALA A 262 -24.66 16.51 19.25
C ALA A 262 -23.28 16.65 18.59
N VAL A 263 -22.73 15.58 18.00
CA VAL A 263 -21.37 15.59 17.44
C VAL A 263 -21.21 16.61 16.30
N PRO A 264 -22.13 16.72 15.32
CA PRO A 264 -21.99 17.72 14.25
C PRO A 264 -21.86 19.16 14.76
N ASP A 265 -22.72 19.55 15.72
CA ASP A 265 -22.69 20.88 16.32
C ASP A 265 -21.40 21.15 17.10
N VAL A 266 -20.90 20.14 17.83
CA VAL A 266 -19.63 20.24 18.56
C VAL A 266 -18.45 20.36 17.60
N VAL A 267 -18.44 19.62 16.49
CA VAL A 267 -17.41 19.72 15.46
C VAL A 267 -17.43 21.11 14.82
N ALA A 268 -18.60 21.66 14.51
CA ALA A 268 -18.74 23.02 13.99
C ALA A 268 -18.23 24.07 15.00
N GLN A 269 -18.52 23.89 16.29
CA GLN A 269 -18.00 24.74 17.36
C GLN A 269 -16.47 24.69 17.47
N CYS A 270 -15.88 23.50 17.38
CA CYS A 270 -14.43 23.30 17.38
C CYS A 270 -13.79 23.96 16.16
N ALA A 271 -14.37 23.76 14.98
CA ALA A 271 -13.91 24.37 13.74
C ALA A 271 -13.94 25.90 13.82
N ALA A 272 -15.03 26.49 14.31
CA ALA A 272 -15.14 27.94 14.53
C ALA A 272 -14.16 28.48 15.60
N ALA A 273 -13.73 27.63 16.54
CA ALA A 273 -12.71 27.97 17.53
C ALA A 273 -11.27 27.78 17.02
N GLY A 274 -11.09 27.37 15.77
CA GLY A 274 -9.76 27.13 15.17
C GLY A 274 -9.07 25.87 15.69
N VAL A 275 -9.84 24.87 16.17
CA VAL A 275 -9.29 23.58 16.59
C VAL A 275 -8.67 22.86 15.39
N ARG A 276 -7.45 22.35 15.55
CA ARG A 276 -6.67 21.79 14.43
C ARG A 276 -6.91 20.28 14.22
N ALA A 277 -7.26 19.56 15.28
CA ALA A 277 -7.56 18.13 15.20
C ALA A 277 -8.69 17.72 16.15
N ALA A 278 -9.43 16.68 15.77
CA ALA A 278 -10.46 16.07 16.61
C ALA A 278 -10.33 14.54 16.66
N VAL A 279 -10.54 13.97 17.85
CA VAL A 279 -10.72 12.53 18.08
C VAL A 279 -12.15 12.32 18.52
N ILE A 280 -12.96 11.68 17.67
CA ILE A 280 -14.37 11.43 17.95
C ILE A 280 -14.53 10.01 18.47
N LEU A 281 -14.77 9.87 19.77
CA LEU A 281 -14.94 8.57 20.42
C LEU A 281 -16.33 7.99 20.16
N THR A 282 -17.33 8.88 20.05
CA THR A 282 -18.75 8.55 19.87
C THR A 282 -19.00 7.64 18.67
N ASP A 283 -19.82 6.62 18.88
CA ASP A 283 -20.31 5.70 17.86
C ASP A 283 -21.73 6.07 17.37
N GLY A 284 -22.33 5.24 16.50
CA GLY A 284 -23.73 5.40 16.08
C GLY A 284 -24.04 6.62 15.21
N ILE A 285 -23.02 7.30 14.67
CA ILE A 285 -23.20 8.40 13.70
C ILE A 285 -23.52 7.80 12.33
N ASP A 286 -24.60 8.28 11.71
CA ASP A 286 -25.01 7.87 10.37
C ASP A 286 -23.89 8.15 9.33
N PRO A 287 -23.60 7.21 8.39
CA PRO A 287 -22.55 7.39 7.40
C PRO A 287 -22.68 8.64 6.50
N ALA A 288 -23.91 9.08 6.18
CA ALA A 288 -24.12 10.29 5.40
C ALA A 288 -23.75 11.53 6.24
N VAL A 289 -24.21 11.57 7.51
CA VAL A 289 -23.85 12.63 8.47
C VAL A 289 -22.35 12.69 8.72
N GLN A 290 -21.69 11.53 8.80
CA GLN A 290 -20.24 11.45 8.95
C GLN A 290 -19.50 12.10 7.76
N THR A 291 -20.00 11.90 6.54
CA THR A 291 -19.40 12.47 5.33
C THR A 291 -19.47 14.00 5.34
N ASP A 292 -20.62 14.55 5.72
CA ASP A 292 -20.81 16.01 5.82
C ASP A 292 -20.00 16.60 6.98
N LEU A 293 -19.93 15.90 8.11
CA LEU A 293 -19.13 16.29 9.27
C LEU A 293 -17.64 16.41 8.92
N VAL A 294 -17.06 15.40 8.23
CA VAL A 294 -15.65 15.44 7.80
C VAL A 294 -15.42 16.58 6.82
N ARG A 295 -16.35 16.79 5.87
CA ARG A 295 -16.27 17.90 4.92
C ARG A 295 -16.25 19.26 5.64
N ALA A 296 -17.12 19.44 6.64
CA ALA A 296 -17.18 20.66 7.43
C ALA A 296 -15.90 20.88 8.27
N ALA A 297 -15.35 19.82 8.87
CA ALA A 297 -14.09 19.88 9.60
C ALA A 297 -12.92 20.30 8.69
N ARG A 298 -12.80 19.66 7.52
CA ARG A 298 -11.74 19.93 6.54
C ARG A 298 -11.81 21.34 5.96
N ALA A 299 -13.01 21.89 5.76
CA ALA A 299 -13.19 23.25 5.26
C ALA A 299 -12.57 24.33 6.18
N GLN A 300 -12.28 23.98 7.44
CA GLN A 300 -11.61 24.82 8.44
C GLN A 300 -10.21 24.27 8.82
N GLY A 301 -9.66 23.35 8.02
CA GLY A 301 -8.32 22.79 8.25
C GLY A 301 -8.23 21.74 9.36
N MET A 302 -9.35 21.27 9.92
CA MET A 302 -9.36 20.32 11.03
C MET A 302 -9.28 18.86 10.54
N ARG A 303 -8.31 18.09 11.05
CA ARG A 303 -8.20 16.64 10.81
C ARG A 303 -8.98 15.83 11.85
N VAL A 304 -9.52 14.67 11.46
CA VAL A 304 -10.41 13.85 12.33
C VAL A 304 -9.97 12.39 12.40
N VAL A 305 -9.78 11.88 13.62
CA VAL A 305 -9.72 10.44 13.92
C VAL A 305 -11.06 9.95 14.45
N GLY A 306 -11.45 8.75 14.02
CA GLY A 306 -12.76 8.18 14.28
C GLY A 306 -13.76 8.50 13.14
N PRO A 307 -15.06 8.66 13.44
CA PRO A 307 -15.69 8.43 14.74
C PRO A 307 -15.63 6.96 15.17
N ASN A 308 -16.29 6.60 16.28
CA ASN A 308 -16.35 5.24 16.81
C ASN A 308 -14.95 4.64 17.05
N CYS A 309 -14.16 5.31 17.88
CA CYS A 309 -12.79 4.90 18.13
C CYS A 309 -12.45 4.87 19.63
N LEU A 310 -11.38 4.15 19.97
CA LEU A 310 -10.85 4.11 21.34
C LEU A 310 -10.07 5.39 21.71
N GLY A 311 -9.56 6.11 20.70
CA GLY A 311 -8.75 7.32 20.87
C GLY A 311 -7.28 7.16 20.44
N VAL A 312 -6.40 7.97 21.03
CA VAL A 312 -4.97 8.06 20.66
C VAL A 312 -4.05 8.08 21.88
N ILE A 313 -2.83 7.56 21.73
CA ILE A 313 -1.76 7.59 22.74
C ILE A 313 -0.46 8.03 22.08
N ASN A 314 0.33 8.84 22.78
CA ASN A 314 1.73 9.13 22.48
C ASN A 314 2.55 9.02 23.78
N THR A 315 3.52 8.11 23.81
CA THR A 315 4.33 7.82 25.00
C THR A 315 5.65 8.60 25.06
N ASP A 316 5.92 9.46 24.07
CA ASP A 316 7.09 10.34 24.08
C ASP A 316 7.11 11.13 25.41
N PRO A 317 8.23 11.11 26.16
CA PRO A 317 8.35 11.86 27.41
C PRO A 317 8.05 13.36 27.29
N ALA A 318 8.20 13.94 26.10
CA ALA A 318 7.87 15.34 25.84
C ALA A 318 6.35 15.59 25.64
N VAL A 319 5.53 14.53 25.50
CA VAL A 319 4.09 14.61 25.21
C VAL A 319 3.25 13.90 26.28
N GLN A 320 3.51 12.62 26.53
CA GLN A 320 2.79 11.76 27.50
C GLN A 320 1.25 11.81 27.39
N LEU A 321 0.72 11.75 26.16
CA LEU A 321 -0.72 11.83 25.90
C LEU A 321 -1.36 10.44 25.97
N THR A 322 -2.34 10.24 26.87
CA THR A 322 -3.20 9.04 26.90
C THR A 322 -4.67 9.43 26.73
N ALA A 323 -5.05 9.79 25.49
CA ALA A 323 -6.42 10.21 25.15
C ALA A 323 -7.28 9.01 24.75
N THR A 324 -7.43 8.04 25.67
CA THR A 324 -8.26 6.84 25.49
C THR A 324 -9.04 6.50 26.75
N PHE A 325 -10.06 5.65 26.64
CA PHE A 325 -10.79 5.06 27.76
C PHE A 325 -10.47 3.56 27.95
N GLY A 326 -9.31 3.12 27.43
CA GLY A 326 -8.86 1.74 27.56
C GLY A 326 -8.28 1.45 28.96
N PRO A 327 -8.27 0.18 29.41
CA PRO A 327 -7.85 -0.18 30.76
C PRO A 327 -6.33 -0.14 31.00
N ALA A 328 -5.51 0.01 29.96
CA ALA A 328 -4.05 -0.08 30.06
C ALA A 328 -3.37 1.06 29.29
N ALA A 329 -2.49 1.79 29.97
CA ALA A 329 -1.49 2.62 29.32
C ALA A 329 -0.28 1.72 28.96
N PRO A 330 0.17 1.71 27.69
CA PRO A 330 1.31 0.90 27.31
C PRO A 330 2.61 1.46 27.88
N THR A 331 3.61 0.60 28.07
CA THR A 331 4.96 1.06 28.38
C THR A 331 5.55 1.81 27.18
N PRO A 332 6.36 2.86 27.39
CA PRO A 332 7.04 3.55 26.29
C PRO A 332 7.99 2.61 25.53
N GLY A 333 8.02 2.71 24.21
CA GLY A 333 8.94 1.97 23.36
C GLY A 333 8.85 2.37 21.89
N GLY A 334 9.37 1.51 21.00
CA GLY A 334 9.52 1.84 19.58
C GLY A 334 8.37 1.42 18.66
N LEU A 335 7.32 0.78 19.17
CA LEU A 335 6.25 0.22 18.35
C LEU A 335 5.11 1.22 18.15
N ALA A 336 4.87 1.67 16.92
CA ALA A 336 3.66 2.41 16.59
C ALA A 336 2.53 1.47 16.18
N VAL A 337 1.30 1.74 16.62
CA VAL A 337 0.14 0.87 16.41
C VAL A 337 -1.01 1.63 15.78
N ALA A 338 -1.57 1.14 14.67
CA ALA A 338 -2.87 1.57 14.14
C ALA A 338 -3.87 0.41 14.13
N THR A 339 -5.09 0.66 14.58
CA THR A 339 -6.18 -0.33 14.52
C THR A 339 -7.49 0.29 14.06
N GLN A 340 -8.22 -0.41 13.19
CA GLN A 340 -9.60 -0.02 12.81
C GLN A 340 -10.65 -0.50 13.82
N SER A 341 -10.31 -1.43 14.72
CA SER A 341 -11.21 -1.93 15.76
C SER A 341 -10.75 -1.51 17.15
N GLY A 342 -11.65 -0.87 17.91
CA GLY A 342 -11.39 -0.46 19.29
C GLY A 342 -11.14 -1.65 20.23
N ALA A 343 -11.95 -2.72 20.11
CA ALA A 343 -11.78 -3.93 20.91
C ALA A 343 -10.46 -4.65 20.62
N VAL A 344 -10.07 -4.73 19.35
CA VAL A 344 -8.75 -5.25 18.97
C VAL A 344 -7.64 -4.33 19.48
N GLY A 345 -7.86 -3.01 19.49
CA GLY A 345 -6.94 -2.04 20.09
C GLY A 345 -6.68 -2.30 21.58
N VAL A 346 -7.73 -2.52 22.36
CA VAL A 346 -7.60 -2.92 23.77
C VAL A 346 -6.81 -4.23 23.89
N ALA A 347 -7.11 -5.23 23.06
CA ALA A 347 -6.41 -6.51 23.08
C ALA A 347 -4.91 -6.35 22.74
N ILE A 348 -4.55 -5.52 21.75
CA ILE A 348 -3.17 -5.23 21.38
C ILE A 348 -2.45 -4.52 22.53
N LEU A 349 -3.02 -3.47 23.12
CA LEU A 349 -2.41 -2.73 24.22
C LEU A 349 -2.17 -3.63 25.44
N GLN A 350 -3.16 -4.47 25.79
CA GLN A 350 -3.02 -5.44 26.89
C GLN A 350 -1.95 -6.50 26.59
N ALA A 351 -1.93 -7.03 25.37
CA ALA A 351 -0.94 -8.02 24.99
C ALA A 351 0.48 -7.44 24.94
N ALA A 352 0.62 -6.22 24.40
CA ALA A 352 1.88 -5.47 24.38
C ALA A 352 2.43 -5.24 25.79
N ALA A 353 1.57 -4.84 26.74
CA ALA A 353 1.95 -4.71 28.15
C ALA A 353 2.41 -6.05 28.76
N ARG A 354 1.72 -7.17 28.46
CA ARG A 354 2.09 -8.51 28.96
C ARG A 354 3.43 -9.02 28.44
N CYS A 355 3.76 -8.74 27.18
CA CYS A 355 5.00 -9.19 26.55
C CYS A 355 6.12 -8.15 26.57
N ASP A 356 5.92 -7.02 27.27
CA ASP A 356 6.89 -5.91 27.35
C ASP A 356 7.28 -5.36 25.95
N ALA A 357 6.30 -5.30 25.05
CA ALA A 357 6.43 -4.63 23.75
C ALA A 357 6.07 -3.15 23.93
N GLY A 358 7.08 -2.30 24.11
CA GLY A 358 6.85 -0.88 24.34
C GLY A 358 6.32 -0.15 23.10
N VAL A 359 5.32 0.71 23.31
CA VAL A 359 4.58 1.45 22.28
C VAL A 359 5.10 2.88 22.19
N SER A 360 5.32 3.41 20.98
CA SER A 360 5.64 4.84 20.74
C SER A 360 4.37 5.67 20.62
N SER A 361 3.44 5.20 19.77
CA SER A 361 2.14 5.82 19.56
C SER A 361 1.09 4.77 19.23
N PHE A 362 -0.16 5.04 19.61
CA PHE A 362 -1.30 4.19 19.31
C PHE A 362 -2.43 5.04 18.75
N VAL A 363 -3.05 4.57 17.66
CA VAL A 363 -4.18 5.24 17.03
C VAL A 363 -5.29 4.23 16.74
N SER A 364 -6.43 4.40 17.39
CA SER A 364 -7.66 3.72 17.00
C SER A 364 -8.33 4.56 15.91
N LEU A 365 -8.35 4.06 14.68
CA LEU A 365 -8.95 4.74 13.52
C LEU A 365 -10.48 4.72 13.56
N GLY A 366 -11.07 3.69 14.18
CA GLY A 366 -12.51 3.49 14.21
C GLY A 366 -13.09 3.41 12.79
N ASN A 367 -14.12 4.21 12.53
CA ASN A 367 -14.72 4.34 11.22
C ASN A 367 -13.77 4.87 10.15
N LYS A 368 -12.59 5.43 10.49
CA LYS A 368 -11.59 5.90 9.50
C LYS A 368 -12.24 6.82 8.46
N ALA A 369 -12.89 7.88 8.95
CA ALA A 369 -13.67 8.80 8.12
C ALA A 369 -12.79 9.84 7.42
N ASP A 370 -11.70 10.26 8.05
CA ASP A 370 -10.71 11.20 7.52
C ASP A 370 -9.29 10.61 7.60
N VAL A 371 -8.69 10.61 8.79
CA VAL A 371 -7.34 10.06 8.99
C VAL A 371 -7.36 8.56 8.78
N SER A 372 -6.39 8.07 8.00
CA SER A 372 -6.25 6.69 7.56
C SER A 372 -4.89 6.10 7.91
N SER A 373 -4.75 4.78 7.73
CA SER A 373 -3.45 4.11 7.85
C SER A 373 -2.39 4.67 6.90
N ASN A 374 -2.79 5.22 5.74
CA ASN A 374 -1.83 5.79 4.78
C ASN A 374 -1.17 7.04 5.37
N ASP A 375 -1.97 7.87 6.04
CA ASP A 375 -1.53 9.14 6.63
C ASP A 375 -0.63 8.87 7.84
N LEU A 376 -0.96 7.85 8.64
CA LEU A 376 -0.13 7.42 9.77
C LEU A 376 1.21 6.82 9.32
N LEU A 377 1.22 5.99 8.26
CA LEU A 377 2.48 5.48 7.69
C LEU A 377 3.38 6.62 7.19
N ALA A 378 2.77 7.67 6.62
CA ALA A 378 3.49 8.86 6.19
C ALA A 378 4.08 9.65 7.38
N TYR A 379 3.31 9.83 8.46
CA TYR A 379 3.78 10.46 9.70
C TYR A 379 4.94 9.68 10.34
N TRP A 380 4.79 8.36 10.51
CA TRP A 380 5.79 7.53 11.17
C TRP A 380 7.08 7.34 10.38
N TYR A 381 7.13 7.78 9.13
CA TYR A 381 8.34 7.71 8.32
C TYR A 381 9.49 8.49 8.93
N ASP A 382 9.24 9.73 9.35
CA ASP A 382 10.27 10.62 9.90
C ASP A 382 10.22 10.75 11.43
N ASP A 383 9.20 10.18 12.09
CA ASP A 383 9.13 10.14 13.54
C ASP A 383 10.29 9.34 14.17
N PRO A 384 11.20 9.96 14.94
CA PRO A 384 12.34 9.26 15.53
C PRO A 384 11.96 8.28 16.65
N ALA A 385 10.81 8.46 17.32
CA ALA A 385 10.38 7.58 18.40
C ALA A 385 9.94 6.21 17.89
N THR A 386 9.41 6.16 16.66
CA THR A 386 8.92 4.93 16.04
C THR A 386 10.04 4.16 15.32
N ARG A 387 10.25 2.91 15.73
CA ARG A 387 11.19 1.95 15.12
C ARG A 387 10.49 0.84 14.32
N ALA A 388 9.27 0.47 14.67
CA ALA A 388 8.44 -0.51 13.95
C ALA A 388 6.96 -0.07 13.94
N VAL A 389 6.20 -0.55 12.97
CA VAL A 389 4.76 -0.26 12.84
C VAL A 389 3.94 -1.54 12.85
N ALA A 390 2.84 -1.55 13.61
CA ALA A 390 1.86 -2.61 13.66
C ALA A 390 0.49 -2.10 13.19
N LEU A 391 -0.12 -2.79 12.22
CA LEU A 391 -1.39 -2.43 11.63
C LEU A 391 -2.42 -3.56 11.82
N TYR A 392 -3.59 -3.24 12.36
CA TYR A 392 -4.79 -4.05 12.22
C TYR A 392 -5.73 -3.41 11.19
N LEU A 393 -5.87 -4.08 10.04
CA LEU A 393 -6.58 -3.56 8.88
C LEU A 393 -7.85 -4.39 8.61
N GLU A 394 -8.98 -3.72 8.45
CA GLU A 394 -10.21 -4.33 7.94
C GLU A 394 -10.42 -3.97 6.47
N SER A 395 -10.14 -2.71 6.12
CA SER A 395 -10.18 -2.18 4.75
C SER A 395 -8.97 -1.32 4.43
N PHE A 396 -8.69 -1.16 3.14
CA PHE A 396 -7.78 -0.15 2.61
C PHE A 396 -8.59 1.08 2.16
N GLY A 397 -8.01 2.28 2.27
CA GLY A 397 -8.59 3.46 1.62
C GLY A 397 -8.20 3.46 0.14
N ASN A 398 -6.98 3.93 -0.15
CA ASN A 398 -6.32 3.77 -1.45
C ASN A 398 -5.21 2.71 -1.31
N PRO A 399 -5.40 1.48 -1.82
CA PRO A 399 -4.40 0.41 -1.73
C PRO A 399 -3.10 0.72 -2.46
N ARG A 400 -3.15 1.44 -3.60
CA ARG A 400 -1.93 1.82 -4.34
C ARG A 400 -1.07 2.82 -3.56
N ARG A 401 -1.70 3.87 -2.98
CA ARG A 401 -1.03 4.81 -2.06
C ARG A 401 -0.50 4.06 -0.83
N PHE A 402 -1.27 3.12 -0.28
CA PHE A 402 -0.81 2.26 0.82
C PHE A 402 0.46 1.49 0.43
N ALA A 403 0.44 0.77 -0.69
CA ALA A 403 1.54 -0.10 -1.12
C ALA A 403 2.85 0.69 -1.28
N TRP A 404 2.77 1.85 -1.93
CA TRP A 404 3.92 2.74 -2.11
C TRP A 404 4.44 3.31 -0.79
N THR A 405 3.56 3.89 0.04
CA THR A 405 3.97 4.49 1.33
C THR A 405 4.51 3.44 2.28
N ALA A 406 3.87 2.27 2.34
CA ALA A 406 4.34 1.12 3.12
C ALA A 406 5.69 0.62 2.60
N ARG A 407 5.91 0.51 1.28
CA ARG A 407 7.22 0.12 0.71
C ARG A 407 8.32 1.08 1.10
N ALA A 408 8.06 2.39 0.97
CA ALA A 408 9.02 3.42 1.36
C ALA A 408 9.37 3.30 2.86
N LEU A 409 8.36 3.15 3.71
CA LEU A 409 8.56 2.97 5.15
C LEU A 409 9.30 1.67 5.47
N ALA A 410 8.87 0.54 4.90
CA ALA A 410 9.43 -0.79 5.11
C ALA A 410 10.92 -0.87 4.75
N ARG A 411 11.42 -0.02 3.83
CA ARG A 411 12.87 0.07 3.55
C ARG A 411 13.68 0.71 4.69
N ARG A 412 13.04 1.43 5.60
CA ARG A 412 13.66 2.09 6.76
C ARG A 412 13.28 1.42 8.09
N LYS A 413 12.00 1.07 8.25
CA LYS A 413 11.38 0.59 9.49
C LYS A 413 10.40 -0.54 9.18
N PRO A 414 10.43 -1.67 9.90
CA PRO A 414 9.51 -2.80 9.65
C PRO A 414 8.04 -2.40 9.81
N VAL A 415 7.20 -2.90 8.90
CA VAL A 415 5.75 -2.72 8.92
C VAL A 415 5.09 -4.09 9.02
N LEU A 416 4.37 -4.34 10.10
CA LEU A 416 3.65 -5.58 10.37
C LEU A 416 2.15 -5.34 10.21
N ALA A 417 1.44 -6.33 9.67
CA ALA A 417 -0.01 -6.22 9.51
C ALA A 417 -0.74 -7.53 9.82
N VAL A 418 -1.87 -7.40 10.52
CA VAL A 418 -2.94 -8.40 10.58
C VAL A 418 -4.12 -7.88 9.76
N LYS A 419 -4.54 -8.66 8.76
CA LYS A 419 -5.75 -8.39 7.96
C LYS A 419 -6.89 -9.27 8.46
N SER A 420 -8.00 -8.67 8.86
CA SER A 420 -9.23 -9.41 9.19
C SER A 420 -10.01 -9.81 7.93
N GLY A 421 -10.97 -10.72 8.05
CA GLY A 421 -11.82 -11.13 6.93
C GLY A 421 -11.05 -11.86 5.81
N ARG A 422 -10.16 -12.78 6.17
CA ARG A 422 -9.35 -13.57 5.21
C ARG A 422 -10.11 -14.72 4.57
N THR A 423 -11.00 -15.33 5.35
CA THR A 423 -11.82 -16.47 4.96
C THR A 423 -13.23 -16.01 4.65
N ASP A 424 -13.99 -16.80 3.91
CA ASP A 424 -15.40 -16.50 3.60
C ASP A 424 -16.24 -16.29 4.86
N GLY A 425 -15.98 -17.08 5.90
CA GLY A 425 -16.60 -16.92 7.22
C GLY A 425 -16.23 -15.57 7.87
N GLY A 426 -14.95 -15.22 7.89
CA GLY A 426 -14.49 -13.93 8.43
C GLY A 426 -14.97 -12.73 7.62
N ARG A 427 -15.03 -12.85 6.29
CA ARG A 427 -15.55 -11.79 5.39
C ARG A 427 -17.01 -11.52 5.67
N ARG A 428 -17.84 -12.57 5.78
CA ARG A 428 -19.26 -12.42 6.12
C ARG A 428 -19.46 -11.76 7.48
N ALA A 429 -18.69 -12.16 8.50
CA ALA A 429 -18.76 -11.56 9.83
C ALA A 429 -18.33 -10.08 9.83
N GLY A 430 -17.26 -9.74 9.10
CA GLY A 430 -16.75 -8.36 9.00
C GLY A 430 -17.63 -7.42 8.17
N ALA A 431 -18.30 -7.94 7.13
CA ALA A 431 -19.19 -7.15 6.26
C ALA A 431 -20.38 -6.51 7.02
N SER A 432 -20.80 -7.10 8.13
CA SER A 432 -21.82 -6.50 9.02
C SER A 432 -21.31 -5.28 9.81
N HIS A 433 -19.98 -5.10 9.90
CA HIS A 433 -19.34 -4.02 10.66
C HIS A 433 -18.69 -2.94 9.79
N THR A 434 -18.33 -3.22 8.54
CA THR A 434 -17.73 -2.25 7.61
C THR A 434 -18.41 -2.26 6.24
N ALA A 435 -18.95 -1.10 5.83
CA ALA A 435 -19.59 -0.89 4.53
C ALA A 435 -18.60 -0.79 3.34
N ALA A 436 -17.30 -1.04 3.56
CA ALA A 436 -16.26 -0.89 2.54
C ALA A 436 -16.14 -2.15 1.65
N ALA A 437 -15.83 -1.96 0.36
CA ALA A 437 -15.58 -3.06 -0.57
C ALA A 437 -14.47 -4.00 -0.05
N VAL A 438 -14.74 -5.30 -0.07
CA VAL A 438 -13.82 -6.31 0.47
C VAL A 438 -12.84 -6.74 -0.63
N ALA A 439 -11.58 -6.35 -0.46
CA ALA A 439 -10.46 -6.76 -1.30
C ALA A 439 -10.26 -8.29 -1.29
N PRO A 440 -9.98 -8.93 -2.45
CA PRO A 440 -9.56 -10.33 -2.50
C PRO A 440 -8.27 -10.58 -1.67
N ASP A 441 -8.25 -11.64 -0.86
CA ASP A 441 -7.11 -11.90 0.05
C ASP A 441 -5.79 -12.16 -0.70
N THR A 442 -5.88 -12.73 -1.91
CA THR A 442 -4.73 -12.95 -2.81
C THR A 442 -4.13 -11.63 -3.30
N ALA A 443 -4.95 -10.63 -3.64
CA ALA A 443 -4.49 -9.29 -4.01
C ALA A 443 -3.85 -8.57 -2.82
N VAL A 444 -4.43 -8.70 -1.61
CA VAL A 444 -3.82 -8.16 -0.38
C VAL A 444 -2.48 -8.83 -0.08
N GLY A 445 -2.38 -10.15 -0.25
CA GLY A 445 -1.12 -10.89 -0.10
C GLY A 445 -0.04 -10.40 -1.07
N ALA A 446 -0.38 -10.21 -2.34
CA ALA A 446 0.51 -9.64 -3.34
C ALA A 446 0.98 -8.22 -2.97
N LEU A 447 0.05 -7.37 -2.54
CA LEU A 447 0.35 -6.01 -2.09
C LEU A 447 1.33 -6.03 -0.91
N PHE A 448 1.09 -6.83 0.12
CA PHE A 448 1.98 -6.90 1.28
C PHE A 448 3.36 -7.42 0.91
N ALA A 449 3.46 -8.45 0.07
CA ALA A 449 4.73 -8.98 -0.38
C ALA A 449 5.56 -7.93 -1.16
N GLN A 450 4.94 -7.22 -2.11
CA GLN A 450 5.64 -6.17 -2.88
C GLN A 450 5.98 -4.93 -2.04
N ALA A 451 5.17 -4.62 -1.03
CA ALA A 451 5.38 -3.48 -0.14
C ALA A 451 6.31 -3.78 1.05
N GLY A 452 6.77 -5.03 1.22
CA GLY A 452 7.60 -5.42 2.37
C GLY A 452 6.84 -5.41 3.70
N VAL A 453 5.51 -5.52 3.66
CA VAL A 453 4.68 -5.62 4.85
C VAL A 453 4.70 -7.07 5.35
N ILE A 454 5.11 -7.23 6.60
CA ILE A 454 5.18 -8.53 7.29
C ILE A 454 3.76 -8.92 7.71
N ARG A 455 3.13 -9.76 6.89
CA ARG A 455 1.81 -10.31 7.18
C ARG A 455 1.91 -11.35 8.29
N THR A 456 1.04 -11.23 9.28
CA THR A 456 0.90 -12.19 10.38
C THR A 456 -0.54 -12.70 10.45
N ASP A 457 -0.73 -13.90 11.00
CA ASP A 457 -2.03 -14.55 11.06
C ASP A 457 -2.80 -14.21 12.34
N THR A 458 -2.10 -13.80 13.40
CA THR A 458 -2.67 -13.53 14.72
C THR A 458 -2.04 -12.30 15.38
N LEU A 459 -2.73 -11.71 16.35
CA LEU A 459 -2.19 -10.60 17.16
C LEU A 459 -0.96 -11.02 17.98
N GLY A 460 -0.91 -12.28 18.43
CA GLY A 460 0.24 -12.83 19.16
C GLY A 460 1.48 -12.85 18.26
N GLU A 461 1.37 -13.44 17.07
CA GLU A 461 2.47 -13.47 16.10
C GLU A 461 2.93 -12.05 15.72
N LEU A 462 2.00 -11.11 15.54
CA LEU A 462 2.33 -9.70 15.29
C LEU A 462 3.21 -9.12 16.39
N LEU A 463 2.84 -9.31 17.67
CA LEU A 463 3.58 -8.73 18.79
C LEU A 463 4.92 -9.44 19.02
N ASP A 464 4.96 -10.76 18.84
CA ASP A 464 6.19 -11.55 18.94
C ASP A 464 7.22 -11.12 17.90
N ALA A 465 6.80 -10.98 16.63
CA ALA A 465 7.66 -10.45 15.57
C ALA A 465 8.04 -8.99 15.83
N ALA A 466 7.10 -8.16 16.29
CA ALA A 466 7.36 -6.75 16.60
C ALA A 466 8.44 -6.58 17.68
N ARG A 467 8.45 -7.40 18.74
CA ARG A 467 9.49 -7.34 19.79
C ARG A 467 10.89 -7.58 19.22
N VAL A 468 11.06 -8.61 18.40
CA VAL A 468 12.34 -8.89 17.72
C VAL A 468 12.73 -7.71 16.83
N LEU A 469 11.81 -7.26 15.97
CA LEU A 469 12.08 -6.22 14.97
C LEU A 469 12.26 -4.81 15.52
N THR A 470 11.78 -4.56 16.74
CA THR A 470 11.87 -3.24 17.40
C THR A 470 13.14 -3.12 18.25
N ASP A 471 13.54 -4.20 18.92
CA ASP A 471 14.59 -4.16 19.94
C ASP A 471 15.87 -4.93 19.54
N GLN A 472 15.84 -5.76 18.49
CA GLN A 472 17.02 -6.47 17.98
C GLN A 472 17.51 -5.91 16.63
N PRO A 473 18.81 -6.05 16.29
CA PRO A 473 19.32 -5.74 14.96
C PRO A 473 18.68 -6.64 13.90
N LEU A 474 18.74 -6.22 12.64
CA LEU A 474 18.33 -7.11 11.54
C LEU A 474 19.41 -8.17 11.29
N PRO A 475 19.02 -9.42 11.05
CA PRO A 475 19.96 -10.50 10.74
C PRO A 475 20.64 -10.29 9.39
N ALA A 476 21.89 -10.76 9.28
CA ALA A 476 22.64 -10.74 8.02
C ALA A 476 22.22 -11.84 7.03
N GLY A 477 21.53 -12.87 7.53
CA GLY A 477 21.10 -14.05 6.78
C GLY A 477 20.04 -14.83 7.56
N ASN A 478 19.89 -16.12 7.28
CA ASN A 478 18.89 -16.98 7.91
C ASN A 478 19.49 -18.19 8.64
N ARG A 479 20.80 -18.17 8.95
CA ARG A 479 21.48 -19.26 9.68
C ARG A 479 21.28 -19.09 11.19
N LEU A 480 20.65 -20.06 11.84
CA LEU A 480 20.32 -20.02 13.27
C LEU A 480 21.27 -20.91 14.08
N ALA A 481 21.87 -20.34 15.12
CA ALA A 481 22.49 -21.10 16.20
C ALA A 481 21.46 -21.38 17.31
N VAL A 482 21.31 -22.64 17.70
CA VAL A 482 20.50 -23.04 18.87
C VAL A 482 21.42 -23.53 19.98
N VAL A 483 21.34 -22.92 21.15
CA VAL A 483 22.14 -23.28 22.33
C VAL A 483 21.20 -23.46 23.51
N GLY A 484 21.30 -24.57 24.26
CA GLY A 484 20.44 -24.77 25.42
C GLY A 484 20.87 -25.88 26.36
N ASN A 485 20.10 -26.05 27.43
CA ASN A 485 20.36 -27.04 28.48
C ASN A 485 19.41 -28.26 28.45
N ALA A 486 18.55 -28.38 27.43
CA ALA A 486 17.55 -29.44 27.36
C ALA A 486 17.32 -29.91 25.91
N GLY A 487 17.78 -31.13 25.60
CA GLY A 487 17.69 -31.70 24.26
C GLY A 487 16.29 -31.71 23.65
N GLY A 488 15.25 -32.05 24.41
CA GLY A 488 13.87 -32.05 23.91
C GLY A 488 13.39 -30.66 23.44
N LEU A 489 13.72 -29.61 24.18
CA LEU A 489 13.39 -28.23 23.80
C LEU A 489 14.24 -27.76 22.61
N ASN A 490 15.50 -28.20 22.54
CA ASN A 490 16.39 -27.90 21.40
C ASN A 490 15.89 -28.52 20.09
N VAL A 491 15.33 -29.73 20.13
CA VAL A 491 14.70 -30.38 18.96
C VAL A 491 13.47 -29.61 18.50
N LEU A 492 12.57 -29.25 19.43
CA LEU A 492 11.39 -28.42 19.09
C LEU A 492 11.79 -27.06 18.48
N ALA A 493 12.88 -26.46 18.99
CA ALA A 493 13.43 -25.23 18.44
C ALA A 493 13.98 -25.41 17.01
N ALA A 494 14.66 -26.53 16.73
CA ALA A 494 15.15 -26.85 15.39
C ALA A 494 14.01 -27.05 14.39
N ASP A 495 13.01 -27.87 14.73
CA ASP A 495 11.83 -28.13 13.89
C ASP A 495 11.08 -26.83 13.59
N ALA A 496 10.88 -25.99 14.62
CA ALA A 496 10.21 -24.71 14.47
C ALA A 496 11.01 -23.71 13.62
N ALA A 497 12.33 -23.73 13.72
CA ALA A 497 13.22 -22.87 12.93
C ALA A 497 13.17 -23.24 11.44
N GLU A 498 13.23 -24.53 11.11
CA GLU A 498 13.08 -24.98 9.71
C GLU A 498 11.70 -24.60 9.16
N ALA A 499 10.63 -24.82 9.93
CA ALA A 499 9.28 -24.42 9.55
C ALA A 499 9.14 -22.88 9.35
N ALA A 500 9.97 -22.08 10.02
CA ALA A 500 10.03 -20.63 9.88
C ALA A 500 10.95 -20.15 8.73
N GLY A 501 11.59 -21.06 7.99
CA GLY A 501 12.50 -20.76 6.89
C GLY A 501 13.93 -20.39 7.32
N LEU A 502 14.29 -20.70 8.57
CA LEU A 502 15.66 -20.60 9.07
C LEU A 502 16.41 -21.90 8.74
N THR A 503 17.72 -21.79 8.61
CA THR A 503 18.62 -22.93 8.35
C THR A 503 19.51 -23.16 9.57
N LEU A 504 19.72 -24.41 9.95
CA LEU A 504 20.65 -24.77 11.02
C LEU A 504 21.94 -25.30 10.38
N PRO A 505 23.07 -24.57 10.48
CA PRO A 505 24.37 -25.14 10.12
C PRO A 505 24.65 -26.37 10.99
N ASP A 506 25.30 -27.42 10.45
CA ASP A 506 25.61 -28.65 11.21
C ASP A 506 26.39 -28.39 12.50
N ARG A 507 27.19 -27.31 12.53
CA ARG A 507 28.04 -26.92 13.66
C ARG A 507 27.99 -25.43 13.92
N ILE A 508 28.18 -25.07 15.19
CA ILE A 508 28.41 -23.70 15.67
C ILE A 508 29.71 -23.69 16.47
N GLY A 509 30.76 -23.13 15.87
CA GLY A 509 32.14 -23.34 16.31
C GLY A 509 32.51 -24.82 16.41
N ALA A 510 32.98 -25.22 17.59
CA ALA A 510 33.37 -26.61 17.84
C ALA A 510 32.21 -27.52 18.24
N ALA A 511 30.97 -27.04 18.41
CA ALA A 511 29.82 -27.83 18.84
C ALA A 511 28.91 -28.24 17.66
N ALA A 512 28.13 -29.30 17.84
CA ALA A 512 26.99 -29.58 16.97
C ALA A 512 25.88 -28.53 17.18
N ASN A 513 25.00 -28.36 16.20
CA ASN A 513 23.84 -27.48 16.30
C ASN A 513 22.55 -28.31 16.16
N PRO A 514 21.64 -28.30 17.14
CA PRO A 514 21.71 -27.55 18.40
C PRO A 514 22.83 -27.97 19.36
N ALA A 515 23.41 -27.01 20.09
CA ALA A 515 24.36 -27.27 21.16
C ALA A 515 23.62 -27.53 22.48
N ASP A 516 23.47 -28.81 22.84
CA ASP A 516 22.87 -29.24 24.11
C ASP A 516 23.94 -29.42 25.20
N LEU A 517 23.85 -28.62 26.27
CA LEU A 517 24.75 -28.68 27.42
C LEU A 517 24.21 -29.55 28.56
N GLY A 518 22.96 -30.05 28.45
CA GLY A 518 22.30 -30.87 29.45
C GLY A 518 21.83 -30.11 30.69
N ALA A 519 20.91 -30.73 31.45
CA ALA A 519 20.22 -30.08 32.57
C ALA A 519 21.13 -29.62 33.72
N GLY A 520 22.32 -30.22 33.85
CA GLY A 520 23.34 -29.87 34.86
C GLY A 520 24.34 -28.80 34.40
N ALA A 521 24.12 -28.15 33.25
CA ALA A 521 25.00 -27.12 32.74
C ALA A 521 25.15 -25.97 33.76
N THR A 522 26.40 -25.59 34.05
CA THR A 522 26.67 -24.44 34.92
C THR A 522 26.39 -23.13 34.20
N VAL A 523 26.15 -22.07 34.96
CA VAL A 523 25.99 -20.70 34.43
C VAL A 523 27.16 -20.31 33.52
N GLN A 524 28.39 -20.65 33.92
CA GLN A 524 29.61 -20.36 33.16
C GLN A 524 29.67 -21.16 31.85
N ALA A 525 29.24 -22.42 31.85
CA ALA A 525 29.19 -23.24 30.64
C ALA A 525 28.16 -22.71 29.63
N LEU A 526 26.97 -22.33 30.10
CA LEU A 526 25.91 -21.73 29.28
C LEU A 526 26.36 -20.42 28.64
N ALA A 527 26.86 -19.48 29.45
CA ALA A 527 27.39 -18.21 28.95
C ALA A 527 28.60 -18.40 28.02
N GLY A 528 29.45 -19.39 28.31
CA GLY A 528 30.58 -19.77 27.45
C GLY A 528 30.14 -20.25 26.06
N ALA A 529 29.15 -21.14 26.00
CA ALA A 529 28.61 -21.66 24.74
C ALA A 529 27.89 -20.59 23.92
N VAL A 530 27.06 -19.77 24.54
CA VAL A 530 26.42 -18.63 23.88
C VAL A 530 27.48 -17.67 23.32
N ARG A 531 28.54 -17.37 24.09
CA ARG A 531 29.64 -16.51 23.63
C ARG A 531 30.40 -17.12 22.45
N ALA A 532 30.64 -18.41 22.47
CA ALA A 532 31.30 -19.12 21.37
C ALA A 532 30.43 -19.07 20.10
N ALA A 533 29.14 -19.44 20.20
CA ALA A 533 28.20 -19.40 19.08
C ALA A 533 28.05 -17.98 18.51
N ALA A 534 27.98 -16.96 19.38
CA ALA A 534 27.79 -15.59 18.95
C ALA A 534 29.03 -14.97 18.26
N ARG A 535 30.23 -15.51 18.50
CA ARG A 535 31.50 -14.97 17.95
C ARG A 535 32.09 -15.79 16.80
N ASP A 536 31.55 -16.97 16.53
CA ASP A 536 32.08 -17.89 15.51
C ASP A 536 31.85 -17.40 14.06
N GLY A 537 30.82 -16.59 13.82
CA GLY A 537 30.45 -16.11 12.47
C GLY A 537 29.73 -17.15 11.60
N GLY A 538 29.57 -18.38 12.10
CA GLY A 538 28.80 -19.46 11.46
C GLY A 538 27.27 -19.24 11.46
N ALA A 539 26.75 -18.35 12.30
CA ALA A 539 25.32 -18.06 12.43
C ALA A 539 25.02 -16.56 12.31
N ASP A 540 23.84 -16.25 11.79
CA ASP A 540 23.32 -14.90 11.61
C ASP A 540 22.26 -14.53 12.66
N LEU A 541 21.74 -15.53 13.40
CA LEU A 541 20.78 -15.40 14.50
C LEU A 541 21.14 -16.39 15.62
N LEU A 542 20.67 -16.10 16.85
CA LEU A 542 20.84 -17.00 17.99
C LEU A 542 19.51 -17.23 18.74
N LEU A 543 19.22 -18.49 19.07
CA LEU A 543 18.13 -18.89 19.94
C LEU A 543 18.70 -19.63 21.15
N PHE A 544 18.54 -19.03 22.33
CA PHE A 544 18.92 -19.66 23.60
C PHE A 544 17.70 -20.31 24.25
N THR A 545 17.77 -21.60 24.53
CA THR A 545 16.68 -22.38 25.11
C THR A 545 17.05 -22.84 26.52
N PHE A 546 16.17 -22.60 27.48
CA PHE A 546 16.46 -22.90 28.87
C PHE A 546 15.26 -23.51 29.61
N VAL A 547 15.47 -24.67 30.22
CA VAL A 547 14.54 -25.28 31.16
C VAL A 547 15.03 -25.03 32.58
N ALA A 548 14.26 -24.23 33.31
CA ALA A 548 14.46 -24.00 34.73
C ALA A 548 14.02 -25.22 35.53
N THR A 549 14.85 -25.60 36.49
CA THR A 549 14.60 -26.73 37.37
C THR A 549 15.04 -26.36 38.78
N ARG A 550 14.61 -27.14 39.77
CA ARG A 550 15.04 -26.96 41.17
C ARG A 550 16.56 -27.13 41.38
N THR A 551 17.27 -27.65 40.38
CA THR A 551 18.69 -27.99 40.47
C THR A 551 19.59 -26.98 39.75
N ASN A 552 19.04 -25.97 39.07
CA ASN A 552 19.83 -24.97 38.35
C ASN A 552 19.52 -23.53 38.79
N ASP A 553 20.52 -22.66 38.65
CA ASP A 553 20.41 -21.22 38.87
C ASP A 553 19.94 -20.54 37.58
N TRP A 554 18.64 -20.58 37.35
CA TRP A 554 18.04 -20.01 36.14
C TRP A 554 18.21 -18.50 36.07
N ALA A 555 18.10 -17.78 37.18
CA ALA A 555 18.25 -16.32 37.22
C ALA A 555 19.70 -15.92 36.86
N GLY A 556 20.69 -16.54 37.50
CA GLY A 556 22.10 -16.32 37.17
C GLY A 556 22.47 -16.73 35.75
N ALA A 557 21.85 -17.79 35.21
CA ALA A 557 22.03 -18.18 33.81
C ALA A 557 21.51 -17.12 32.84
N LEU A 558 20.30 -16.59 33.07
CA LEU A 558 19.73 -15.53 32.24
C LEU A 558 20.55 -14.24 32.32
N ASP A 559 21.00 -13.83 33.50
CA ASP A 559 21.86 -12.65 33.69
C ASP A 559 23.20 -12.81 32.94
N ALA A 560 23.83 -13.99 33.04
CA ALA A 560 25.09 -14.25 32.36
C ALA A 560 24.94 -14.30 30.83
N VAL A 561 23.84 -14.87 30.33
CA VAL A 561 23.52 -14.86 28.90
C VAL A 561 23.20 -13.45 28.42
N ALA A 562 22.44 -12.67 29.19
CA ALA A 562 22.13 -11.27 28.89
C ALA A 562 23.41 -10.43 28.73
N ALA A 563 24.36 -10.58 29.65
CA ALA A 563 25.66 -9.91 29.57
C ALA A 563 26.44 -10.28 28.29
N VAL A 564 26.42 -11.56 27.90
CA VAL A 564 27.06 -12.00 26.65
C VAL A 564 26.38 -11.40 25.42
N LEU A 565 25.05 -11.37 25.37
CA LEU A 565 24.31 -10.83 24.23
C LEU A 565 24.46 -9.31 24.11
N ASP A 566 24.53 -8.59 25.24
CA ASP A 566 24.83 -7.16 25.27
C ASP A 566 26.21 -6.83 24.66
N ASP A 567 27.18 -7.75 24.74
CA ASP A 567 28.54 -7.61 24.18
C ASP A 567 28.62 -7.96 22.67
N VAL A 568 27.53 -8.45 22.06
CA VAL A 568 27.48 -8.82 20.63
C VAL A 568 26.27 -8.16 19.94
N PRO A 569 26.21 -6.81 19.89
CA PRO A 569 25.02 -6.04 19.50
C PRO A 569 24.57 -6.26 18.06
N GLN A 570 25.41 -6.84 17.21
CA GLN A 570 25.12 -7.11 15.79
C GLN A 570 24.32 -8.41 15.56
N LEU A 571 24.32 -9.34 16.52
CA LEU A 571 23.67 -10.64 16.37
C LEU A 571 22.25 -10.57 16.96
N PRO A 572 21.17 -10.71 16.18
CA PRO A 572 19.83 -10.82 16.74
C PRO A 572 19.67 -12.11 17.52
N ALA A 573 19.00 -12.01 18.67
CA ALA A 573 18.77 -13.14 19.55
C ALA A 573 17.34 -13.19 20.07
N ALA A 574 16.89 -14.39 20.41
CA ALA A 574 15.71 -14.66 21.22
C ALA A 574 16.03 -15.70 22.30
N VAL A 575 15.26 -15.67 23.38
CA VAL A 575 15.42 -16.58 24.51
C VAL A 575 14.11 -17.30 24.77
N VAL A 576 14.17 -18.59 25.04
CA VAL A 576 13.01 -19.41 25.44
C VAL A 576 13.27 -19.92 26.84
N VAL A 577 12.36 -19.62 27.77
CA VAL A 577 12.44 -20.08 29.16
C VAL A 577 11.20 -20.88 29.51
N VAL A 578 11.40 -22.11 30.00
CA VAL A 578 10.34 -22.99 30.46
C VAL A 578 10.57 -23.34 31.92
N GLY A 579 9.51 -23.33 32.73
CA GLY A 579 9.57 -23.74 34.15
C GLY A 579 9.98 -22.65 35.13
N ALA A 580 9.94 -21.37 34.73
CA ALA A 580 10.18 -20.21 35.59
C ALA A 580 9.03 -19.20 35.47
N ASP A 581 8.10 -19.21 36.43
CA ASP A 581 6.87 -18.40 36.39
C ASP A 581 7.13 -16.89 36.40
N ASP A 582 8.21 -16.45 37.05
CA ASP A 582 8.62 -15.05 37.18
C ASP A 582 9.77 -14.65 36.23
N ALA A 583 9.97 -15.40 35.13
CA ALA A 583 11.00 -15.05 34.16
C ALA A 583 10.75 -13.65 33.56
N PRO A 584 11.80 -12.82 33.41
CA PRO A 584 11.66 -11.51 32.79
C PRO A 584 11.21 -11.65 31.33
N ARG A 585 10.43 -10.69 30.84
CA ARG A 585 9.95 -10.67 29.45
C ARG A 585 11.02 -10.19 28.46
N SER A 586 12.05 -9.52 28.93
CA SER A 586 13.19 -9.09 28.12
C SER A 586 14.48 -9.17 28.96
N LEU A 587 15.62 -9.41 28.30
CA LEU A 587 16.93 -9.52 28.94
C LEU A 587 17.88 -8.39 28.51
N GLY A 588 18.71 -7.95 29.45
CA GLY A 588 19.84 -7.05 29.17
C GLY A 588 19.44 -5.64 28.71
N ARG A 589 20.44 -4.83 28.35
CA ARG A 589 20.23 -3.45 27.89
C ARG A 589 19.61 -3.39 26.51
N ARG A 590 19.86 -4.42 25.69
CA ARG A 590 19.29 -4.56 24.35
C ARG A 590 17.89 -5.20 24.31
N ARG A 591 17.26 -5.44 25.47
CA ARG A 591 15.89 -5.98 25.60
C ARG A 591 15.67 -7.25 24.75
N THR A 592 16.57 -8.22 24.83
CA THR A 592 16.42 -9.50 24.10
C THR A 592 15.11 -10.17 24.50
N PRO A 593 14.20 -10.46 23.56
CA PRO A 593 12.87 -10.95 23.90
C PRO A 593 12.92 -12.38 24.46
N VAL A 594 12.20 -12.57 25.56
CA VAL A 594 11.98 -13.88 26.20
C VAL A 594 10.60 -14.41 25.79
N PHE A 595 10.55 -15.68 25.43
CA PHE A 595 9.38 -16.43 25.03
C PHE A 595 9.17 -17.64 25.93
N ASP A 596 7.91 -18.07 26.04
CA ASP A 596 7.55 -19.24 26.83
C ASP A 596 7.66 -20.55 26.01
N LEU A 597 7.71 -20.43 24.68
CA LEU A 597 7.73 -21.55 23.72
C LEU A 597 8.72 -21.29 22.58
N ALA A 598 9.23 -22.37 21.97
CA ALA A 598 10.20 -22.29 20.89
C ALA A 598 9.58 -21.86 19.55
N GLU A 599 8.34 -22.27 19.28
CA GLU A 599 7.65 -22.02 18.02
C GLU A 599 7.38 -20.53 17.77
N PRO A 600 6.88 -19.73 18.74
CA PRO A 600 6.75 -18.28 18.58
C PRO A 600 8.10 -17.59 18.40
N ALA A 601 9.13 -18.01 19.15
CA ALA A 601 10.47 -17.44 19.08
C ALA A 601 11.10 -17.66 17.69
N ALA A 602 11.10 -18.90 17.21
CA ALA A 602 11.62 -19.26 15.90
C ALA A 602 10.86 -18.56 14.77
N ARG A 603 9.53 -18.46 14.88
CA ARG A 603 8.69 -17.75 13.91
C ARG A 603 9.03 -16.26 13.86
N ALA A 604 9.17 -15.60 15.01
CA ALA A 604 9.53 -14.19 15.09
C ALA A 604 10.92 -13.92 14.47
N LEU A 605 11.92 -14.76 14.77
CA LEU A 605 13.24 -14.72 14.14
C LEU A 605 13.18 -14.96 12.63
N GLY A 606 12.36 -15.92 12.17
CA GLY A 606 12.12 -16.18 10.75
C GLY A 606 11.50 -14.99 10.02
N ARG A 607 10.52 -14.30 10.64
CA ARG A 607 9.96 -13.05 10.10
C ARG A 607 11.03 -11.96 9.98
N ALA A 608 11.90 -11.83 10.98
CA ALA A 608 12.99 -10.87 10.95
C ALA A 608 14.00 -11.18 9.82
N ALA A 609 14.34 -12.45 9.61
CA ALA A 609 15.21 -12.89 8.50
C ALA A 609 14.59 -12.64 7.13
N GLN A 610 13.31 -12.97 6.95
CA GLN A 610 12.58 -12.72 5.70
C GLN A 610 12.50 -11.21 5.38
N TYR A 611 12.21 -10.39 6.39
CA TYR A 611 12.19 -8.94 6.24
C TYR A 611 13.57 -8.37 5.93
N ALA A 612 14.63 -8.85 6.59
CA ALA A 612 15.99 -8.41 6.33
C ALA A 612 16.43 -8.71 4.89
N ALA A 613 16.11 -9.93 4.40
CA ALA A 613 16.36 -10.31 3.01
C ALA A 613 15.62 -9.38 2.03
N TRP A 614 14.31 -9.19 2.22
CA TRP A 614 13.52 -8.28 1.39
C TRP A 614 14.06 -6.85 1.40
N ARG A 615 14.48 -6.35 2.57
CA ARG A 615 15.01 -4.98 2.73
C ARG A 615 16.33 -4.79 1.97
N GLN A 616 17.12 -5.84 1.81
CA GLN A 616 18.40 -5.81 1.08
C GLN A 616 18.22 -6.00 -0.43
N GLU A 617 17.11 -6.57 -0.90
CA GLU A 617 16.84 -6.76 -2.33
C GLU A 617 16.81 -5.40 -3.06
N PRO A 618 17.55 -5.23 -4.17
CA PRO A 618 17.45 -4.02 -4.98
C PRO A 618 16.01 -3.74 -5.42
N LEU A 619 15.69 -2.46 -5.65
CA LEU A 619 14.48 -2.14 -6.41
C LEU A 619 14.66 -2.69 -7.82
N GLY A 620 13.60 -3.30 -8.36
CA GLY A 620 13.61 -3.75 -9.75
C GLY A 620 13.39 -2.58 -10.70
N ASP A 621 13.95 -2.70 -11.88
CA ASP A 621 13.83 -1.73 -12.96
C ASP A 621 12.62 -2.06 -13.83
N ARG A 622 12.12 -1.04 -14.54
CA ARG A 622 11.12 -1.22 -15.62
C ARG A 622 11.87 -1.37 -16.95
N PRO A 623 12.05 -2.59 -17.48
CA PRO A 623 12.82 -2.78 -18.70
C PRO A 623 12.11 -2.15 -19.91
N ARG A 624 12.89 -1.59 -20.83
CA ARG A 624 12.39 -1.18 -22.14
C ARG A 624 12.16 -2.42 -22.99
N LEU A 625 10.91 -2.69 -23.33
CA LEU A 625 10.52 -3.82 -24.16
C LEU A 625 10.47 -3.39 -25.64
N ALA A 626 11.15 -4.15 -26.50
CA ALA A 626 11.12 -3.94 -27.94
C ALA A 626 9.88 -4.58 -28.59
N GLY A 627 9.48 -4.06 -29.75
CA GLY A 627 8.37 -4.61 -30.54
C GLY A 627 6.99 -4.36 -29.93
N ILE A 628 6.83 -3.28 -29.15
CA ILE A 628 5.52 -2.81 -28.68
C ILE A 628 5.03 -1.72 -29.63
N ASP A 629 3.83 -1.91 -30.18
CA ASP A 629 3.09 -0.93 -31.00
C ASP A 629 1.83 -0.48 -30.25
N ARG A 630 1.99 0.54 -29.41
CA ARG A 630 0.90 1.09 -28.59
C ARG A 630 -0.20 1.72 -29.45
N ALA A 631 0.14 2.30 -30.60
CA ALA A 631 -0.83 2.93 -31.49
C ALA A 631 -1.73 1.89 -32.15
N ALA A 632 -1.17 0.79 -32.66
CA ALA A 632 -1.94 -0.33 -33.19
C ALA A 632 -2.85 -0.94 -32.12
N ALA A 633 -2.34 -1.16 -30.91
CA ALA A 633 -3.12 -1.65 -29.78
C ALA A 633 -4.30 -0.73 -29.43
N ARG A 634 -4.09 0.60 -29.44
CA ARG A 634 -5.15 1.59 -29.18
C ARG A 634 -6.24 1.54 -30.24
N GLY A 635 -5.88 1.39 -31.52
CA GLY A 635 -6.85 1.19 -32.60
C GLY A 635 -7.74 -0.04 -32.37
N VAL A 636 -7.16 -1.17 -31.95
CA VAL A 636 -7.94 -2.39 -31.61
C VAL A 636 -8.93 -2.15 -30.48
N VAL A 637 -8.52 -1.43 -29.43
CA VAL A 637 -9.39 -1.10 -28.30
C VAL A 637 -10.52 -0.17 -28.75
N GLU A 638 -10.21 0.90 -29.49
CA GLU A 638 -11.21 1.86 -29.98
C GLU A 638 -12.24 1.21 -30.91
N GLU A 639 -11.80 0.36 -31.84
CA GLU A 639 -12.68 -0.42 -32.71
C GLU A 639 -13.61 -1.34 -31.91
N ALA A 640 -13.09 -2.01 -30.89
CA ALA A 640 -13.87 -2.88 -30.01
C ALA A 640 -14.94 -2.10 -29.23
N PHE A 641 -14.61 -0.92 -28.72
CA PHE A 641 -15.58 -0.05 -28.05
C PHE A 641 -16.63 0.50 -29.02
N ALA A 642 -16.23 0.90 -30.23
CA ALA A 642 -17.15 1.35 -31.26
C ALA A 642 -18.15 0.25 -31.65
N ALA A 643 -17.67 -0.98 -31.85
CA ALA A 643 -18.51 -2.14 -32.18
C ALA A 643 -19.51 -2.50 -31.05
N ALA A 644 -19.14 -2.23 -29.79
CA ALA A 644 -19.97 -2.51 -28.62
C ALA A 644 -20.85 -1.33 -28.16
N GLY A 645 -20.96 -0.25 -28.95
CA GLY A 645 -21.72 0.94 -28.57
C GLY A 645 -21.19 1.65 -27.31
N GLY A 646 -19.87 1.53 -27.04
CA GLY A 646 -19.18 2.17 -25.93
C GLY A 646 -19.13 1.35 -24.62
N GLY A 647 -19.80 0.19 -24.54
CA GLY A 647 -19.86 -0.62 -23.31
C GLY A 647 -18.69 -1.59 -23.10
N GLY A 648 -17.90 -1.86 -24.14
CA GLY A 648 -16.92 -2.97 -24.14
C GLY A 648 -17.58 -4.35 -24.21
N GLY A 649 -16.86 -5.39 -23.81
CA GLY A 649 -17.35 -6.78 -23.77
C GLY A 649 -16.25 -7.83 -24.01
N TRP A 650 -16.67 -9.09 -24.11
CA TRP A 650 -15.80 -10.19 -24.53
C TRP A 650 -15.40 -10.02 -26.00
N GLN A 651 -14.11 -10.19 -26.29
CA GLN A 651 -13.54 -9.89 -27.60
C GLN A 651 -13.42 -11.15 -28.48
N PRO A 652 -13.71 -11.04 -29.79
CA PRO A 652 -13.43 -12.11 -30.75
C PRO A 652 -11.95 -12.47 -30.79
N ALA A 653 -11.63 -13.72 -31.13
CA ALA A 653 -10.26 -14.23 -31.19
C ALA A 653 -9.32 -13.38 -32.07
N ALA A 654 -9.82 -12.81 -33.17
CA ALA A 654 -9.04 -11.96 -34.06
C ALA A 654 -8.58 -10.66 -33.38
N ALA A 655 -9.48 -9.98 -32.65
CA ALA A 655 -9.16 -8.75 -31.90
C ALA A 655 -8.20 -9.05 -30.74
N SER A 656 -8.46 -10.13 -29.99
CA SER A 656 -7.59 -10.60 -28.91
C SER A 656 -6.17 -10.86 -29.41
N ARG A 657 -6.02 -11.53 -30.56
CA ARG A 657 -4.72 -11.81 -31.17
C ARG A 657 -4.02 -10.54 -31.67
N ALA A 658 -4.76 -9.61 -32.29
CA ALA A 658 -4.20 -8.35 -32.77
C ALA A 658 -3.63 -7.50 -31.61
N LEU A 659 -4.36 -7.44 -30.49
CA LEU A 659 -3.89 -6.75 -29.28
C LEU A 659 -2.62 -7.40 -28.71
N LEU A 660 -2.61 -8.73 -28.55
CA LEU A 660 -1.45 -9.46 -28.02
C LEU A 660 -0.23 -9.38 -28.96
N ALA A 661 -0.43 -9.42 -30.28
CA ALA A 661 0.62 -9.27 -31.27
C ALA A 661 1.27 -7.89 -31.21
N SER A 662 0.49 -6.83 -30.95
CA SER A 662 0.99 -5.46 -30.76
C SER A 662 1.92 -5.34 -29.55
N TYR A 663 1.89 -6.31 -28.63
CA TYR A 663 2.78 -6.42 -27.48
C TYR A 663 3.83 -7.52 -27.60
N GLY A 664 3.94 -8.18 -28.75
CA GLY A 664 4.86 -9.28 -28.98
C GLY A 664 4.58 -10.51 -28.11
N ILE A 665 3.33 -10.70 -27.65
CA ILE A 665 2.94 -11.88 -26.87
C ILE A 665 2.62 -13.04 -27.84
N PRO A 666 3.37 -14.16 -27.78
CA PRO A 666 3.20 -15.26 -28.72
C PRO A 666 1.90 -16.02 -28.43
N VAL A 667 1.04 -16.09 -29.46
CA VAL A 667 -0.18 -16.90 -29.48
C VAL A 667 -0.05 -17.93 -30.59
N ILE A 668 -0.44 -19.17 -30.32
CA ILE A 668 -0.41 -20.26 -31.29
C ILE A 668 -1.22 -19.91 -32.55
N ASP A 669 -0.76 -20.34 -33.72
CA ASP A 669 -1.49 -20.09 -34.97
C ASP A 669 -2.90 -20.68 -34.86
N THR A 670 -3.89 -19.80 -34.87
CA THR A 670 -5.29 -20.14 -34.57
C THR A 670 -6.14 -19.71 -35.76
N ARG A 671 -6.77 -20.67 -36.41
CA ARG A 671 -7.61 -20.45 -37.58
C ARG A 671 -9.04 -20.85 -37.27
N THR A 672 -9.98 -19.99 -37.60
CA THR A 672 -11.41 -20.25 -37.43
C THR A 672 -11.98 -20.73 -38.76
N ALA A 673 -12.69 -21.85 -38.73
CA ALA A 673 -13.40 -22.44 -39.84
C ALA A 673 -14.92 -22.40 -39.61
N ALA A 674 -15.67 -22.16 -40.67
CA ALA A 674 -17.13 -22.21 -40.64
C ALA A 674 -17.67 -23.66 -40.70
N ASP A 675 -16.89 -24.59 -41.29
CA ASP A 675 -17.29 -25.97 -41.49
C ASP A 675 -16.09 -26.95 -41.46
N ALA A 676 -16.39 -28.24 -41.59
CA ALA A 676 -15.38 -29.31 -41.57
C ALA A 676 -14.44 -29.30 -42.79
N ASP A 677 -14.88 -28.80 -43.95
CA ASP A 677 -14.06 -28.69 -45.17
C ASP A 677 -13.01 -27.59 -45.02
N GLU A 678 -13.42 -26.44 -44.49
CA GLU A 678 -12.53 -25.35 -44.15
C GLU A 678 -11.56 -25.71 -43.03
N ALA A 679 -12.03 -26.42 -42.00
CA ALA A 679 -11.17 -26.92 -40.93
C ALA A 679 -10.08 -27.88 -41.45
N ALA A 680 -10.44 -28.78 -42.36
CA ALA A 680 -9.51 -29.68 -43.05
C ALA A 680 -8.46 -28.91 -43.87
N ARG A 681 -8.87 -27.90 -44.65
CA ARG A 681 -7.95 -27.04 -45.41
C ARG A 681 -6.99 -26.28 -44.51
N HIS A 682 -7.50 -25.73 -43.39
CA HIS A 682 -6.65 -25.07 -42.39
C HIS A 682 -5.65 -26.04 -41.75
N ALA A 683 -6.09 -27.26 -41.40
CA ALA A 683 -5.21 -28.28 -40.84
C ALA A 683 -4.08 -28.68 -41.81
N ALA A 684 -4.39 -28.87 -43.09
CA ALA A 684 -3.39 -29.18 -44.11
C ALA A 684 -2.39 -28.03 -44.32
N ALA A 685 -2.84 -26.78 -44.24
CA ALA A 685 -1.97 -25.61 -44.35
C ALA A 685 -1.08 -25.38 -43.11
N ILE A 686 -1.55 -25.77 -41.93
CA ILE A 686 -0.78 -25.71 -40.67
C ILE A 686 0.25 -26.85 -40.61
N GLY A 687 -0.14 -28.04 -41.08
CA GLY A 687 0.63 -29.27 -40.92
C GLY A 687 0.18 -30.09 -39.70
N TYR A 688 0.22 -31.42 -39.83
CA TYR A 688 -0.22 -32.35 -38.78
C TYR A 688 0.91 -32.69 -37.79
N PRO A 689 0.59 -33.04 -36.53
CA PRO A 689 -0.76 -33.14 -35.96
C PRO A 689 -1.36 -31.80 -35.52
N VAL A 690 -2.70 -31.70 -35.59
CA VAL A 690 -3.47 -30.51 -35.19
C VAL A 690 -4.44 -30.80 -34.05
N ALA A 691 -4.90 -29.75 -33.39
CA ALA A 691 -6.02 -29.75 -32.46
C ALA A 691 -7.23 -29.06 -33.11
N VAL A 692 -8.42 -29.60 -32.84
CA VAL A 692 -9.71 -29.04 -33.28
C VAL A 692 -10.59 -28.79 -32.05
N LYS A 693 -11.14 -27.58 -31.92
CA LYS A 693 -11.89 -27.12 -30.75
C LYS A 693 -13.17 -26.40 -31.15
N ALA A 694 -14.19 -26.41 -30.30
CA ALA A 694 -15.36 -25.54 -30.47
C ALA A 694 -15.00 -24.07 -30.15
N GLY A 695 -15.46 -23.15 -31.00
CA GLY A 695 -15.18 -21.71 -30.93
C GLY A 695 -16.31 -20.85 -30.33
N ALA A 696 -17.31 -21.45 -29.68
CA ALA A 696 -18.46 -20.71 -29.17
C ALA A 696 -18.05 -19.70 -28.06
N PRO A 697 -18.44 -18.41 -28.13
CA PRO A 697 -17.99 -17.35 -27.21
C PRO A 697 -18.30 -17.57 -25.71
N GLY A 698 -19.22 -18.47 -25.37
CA GLY A 698 -19.65 -18.75 -23.99
C GLY A 698 -19.22 -20.10 -23.40
N LEU A 699 -18.44 -20.91 -24.12
CA LEU A 699 -18.05 -22.25 -23.65
C LEU A 699 -16.85 -22.17 -22.68
N VAL A 700 -17.13 -22.13 -21.38
CA VAL A 700 -16.12 -22.23 -20.31
C VAL A 700 -15.95 -23.71 -19.95
N HIS A 701 -14.71 -24.21 -19.86
CA HIS A 701 -14.35 -25.63 -19.69
C HIS A 701 -14.57 -26.55 -20.92
N LYS A 702 -14.05 -26.13 -22.08
CA LYS A 702 -14.17 -26.85 -23.37
C LYS A 702 -13.73 -28.33 -23.29
N SER A 703 -12.68 -28.64 -22.52
CA SER A 703 -12.19 -30.02 -22.36
C SER A 703 -13.17 -30.90 -21.57
N ASP A 704 -13.88 -30.34 -20.59
CA ASP A 704 -14.75 -31.09 -19.67
C ASP A 704 -16.09 -31.47 -20.32
N VAL A 705 -16.46 -30.79 -21.41
CA VAL A 705 -17.64 -31.08 -22.23
C VAL A 705 -17.29 -31.81 -23.55
N GLY A 706 -16.05 -32.31 -23.69
CA GLY A 706 -15.60 -33.02 -24.89
C GLY A 706 -15.46 -32.15 -26.14
N ALA A 707 -15.36 -30.82 -25.98
CA ALA A 707 -15.30 -29.86 -27.08
C ALA A 707 -13.87 -29.56 -27.58
N VAL A 708 -12.92 -30.47 -27.31
CA VAL A 708 -11.51 -30.40 -27.69
C VAL A 708 -11.03 -31.77 -28.15
N HIS A 709 -10.58 -31.86 -29.41
CA HIS A 709 -9.95 -33.05 -29.99
C HIS A 709 -8.49 -32.75 -30.29
N LEU A 710 -7.56 -33.50 -29.69
CA LEU A 710 -6.11 -33.28 -29.78
C LEU A 710 -5.44 -34.36 -30.63
N GLY A 711 -4.25 -34.05 -31.18
CA GLY A 711 -3.40 -35.03 -31.83
C GLY A 711 -3.96 -35.60 -33.15
N LEU A 712 -4.77 -34.83 -33.86
CA LEU A 712 -5.38 -35.27 -35.12
C LEU A 712 -4.30 -35.33 -36.20
N ALA A 713 -4.02 -36.54 -36.68
CA ALA A 713 -2.87 -36.83 -37.54
C ALA A 713 -3.14 -36.64 -39.05
N ASP A 714 -4.42 -36.53 -39.44
CA ASP A 714 -4.81 -36.44 -40.84
C ASP A 714 -6.17 -35.73 -41.03
N GLU A 715 -6.54 -35.51 -42.30
CA GLU A 715 -7.79 -34.86 -42.70
C GLU A 715 -9.04 -35.62 -42.22
N ALA A 716 -9.01 -36.96 -42.26
CA ALA A 716 -10.16 -37.78 -41.88
C ALA A 716 -10.47 -37.63 -40.39
N ALA A 717 -9.43 -37.60 -39.55
CA ALA A 717 -9.52 -37.35 -38.12
C ALA A 717 -10.06 -35.94 -37.80
N VAL A 718 -9.62 -34.91 -38.54
CA VAL A 718 -10.14 -33.54 -38.42
C VAL A 718 -11.63 -33.47 -38.74
N ARG A 719 -12.06 -34.07 -39.85
CA ARG A 719 -13.48 -34.08 -40.25
C ARG A 719 -14.36 -34.86 -39.27
N ALA A 720 -13.84 -35.96 -38.71
CA ALA A 720 -14.52 -36.73 -37.68
C ALA A 720 -14.70 -35.92 -36.39
N ALA A 721 -13.64 -35.22 -35.95
CA ALA A 721 -13.71 -34.32 -34.80
C ALA A 721 -14.71 -33.18 -35.02
N CYS A 722 -14.72 -32.54 -36.19
CA CYS A 722 -15.68 -31.47 -36.50
C CYS A 722 -17.14 -31.95 -36.42
N ARG A 723 -17.43 -33.16 -36.91
CA ARG A 723 -18.78 -33.76 -36.80
C ARG A 723 -19.17 -34.02 -35.34
N ALA A 724 -18.21 -34.43 -34.50
CA ALA A 724 -18.45 -34.66 -33.08
C ALA A 724 -18.74 -33.36 -32.30
N LEU A 725 -18.15 -32.23 -32.71
CA LEU A 725 -18.39 -30.91 -32.11
C LEU A 725 -19.77 -30.32 -32.44
N GLY A 726 -20.41 -30.75 -33.53
CA GLY A 726 -21.72 -30.26 -33.96
C GLY A 726 -21.67 -28.88 -34.66
N ALA A 727 -22.80 -28.16 -34.66
CA ALA A 727 -22.92 -26.88 -35.36
C ALA A 727 -22.33 -25.73 -34.54
N GLY A 728 -21.47 -24.92 -35.17
CA GLY A 728 -20.84 -23.74 -34.56
C GLY A 728 -19.46 -23.45 -35.15
N PRO A 729 -18.83 -22.32 -34.77
CA PRO A 729 -17.49 -21.98 -35.22
C PRO A 729 -16.47 -23.04 -34.76
N ILE A 730 -15.62 -23.49 -35.67
CA ILE A 730 -14.58 -24.50 -35.42
C ILE A 730 -13.23 -23.79 -35.35
N VAL A 731 -12.39 -24.15 -34.38
CA VAL A 731 -11.04 -23.62 -34.24
C VAL A 731 -10.03 -24.73 -34.52
N VAL A 732 -9.07 -24.45 -35.42
CA VAL A 732 -7.97 -25.34 -35.79
C VAL A 732 -6.64 -24.71 -35.38
N GLN A 733 -5.80 -25.48 -34.68
CA GLN A 733 -4.51 -25.06 -34.16
C GLN A 733 -3.45 -26.16 -34.37
N PRO A 734 -2.15 -25.84 -34.54
CA PRO A 734 -1.09 -26.84 -34.46
C PRO A 734 -1.02 -27.43 -33.05
N MET A 735 -0.52 -28.66 -32.93
CA MET A 735 -0.12 -29.18 -31.63
C MET A 735 1.13 -28.46 -31.14
N ALA A 736 1.02 -27.77 -30.00
CA ALA A 736 2.18 -27.18 -29.34
C ALA A 736 3.11 -28.26 -28.77
N ALA A 737 4.40 -27.94 -28.67
CA ALA A 737 5.37 -28.81 -28.02
C ALA A 737 5.01 -29.03 -26.54
N SER A 738 5.38 -30.19 -26.00
CA SER A 738 5.17 -30.49 -24.59
C SER A 738 5.94 -29.50 -23.70
N GLY A 739 5.29 -29.05 -22.64
CA GLY A 739 5.84 -28.10 -21.68
C GLY A 739 5.01 -28.08 -20.41
N VAL A 740 5.44 -27.29 -19.43
CA VAL A 740 4.66 -27.04 -18.21
C VAL A 740 3.48 -26.17 -18.60
N GLU A 741 2.26 -26.63 -18.31
CA GLU A 741 1.06 -25.81 -18.46
C GLU A 741 1.02 -24.76 -17.35
N LEU A 742 0.86 -23.51 -17.75
CA LEU A 742 0.72 -22.34 -16.89
C LEU A 742 -0.56 -21.59 -17.25
N VAL A 743 -1.03 -20.76 -16.33
CA VAL A 743 -2.01 -19.71 -16.61
C VAL A 743 -1.36 -18.36 -16.34
N ALA A 744 -1.51 -17.41 -17.25
CA ALA A 744 -1.04 -16.04 -17.07
C ALA A 744 -2.12 -15.05 -17.52
N GLY A 745 -2.15 -13.84 -16.97
CA GLY A 745 -3.22 -12.93 -17.33
C GLY A 745 -3.21 -11.58 -16.64
N ILE A 746 -4.22 -10.78 -16.97
CA ILE A 746 -4.51 -9.49 -16.36
C ILE A 746 -5.89 -9.59 -15.71
N VAL A 747 -6.01 -9.13 -14.47
CA VAL A 747 -7.29 -8.98 -13.78
C VAL A 747 -7.38 -7.55 -13.29
N HIS A 748 -8.47 -6.86 -13.62
CA HIS A 748 -8.76 -5.55 -13.06
C HIS A 748 -9.58 -5.67 -11.78
N ASP A 749 -9.07 -5.12 -10.69
CA ASP A 749 -9.80 -4.99 -9.42
C ASP A 749 -10.16 -3.50 -9.19
N PRO A 750 -11.41 -3.17 -8.82
CA PRO A 750 -11.82 -1.78 -8.60
C PRO A 750 -11.00 -1.01 -7.53
N LEU A 751 -10.42 -1.71 -6.56
CA LEU A 751 -9.61 -1.11 -5.49
C LEU A 751 -8.12 -1.07 -5.84
N PHE A 752 -7.58 -2.12 -6.48
CA PHE A 752 -6.14 -2.23 -6.78
C PHE A 752 -5.76 -1.75 -8.19
N GLY A 753 -6.73 -1.57 -9.08
CA GLY A 753 -6.53 -1.41 -10.51
C GLY A 753 -6.12 -2.73 -11.16
N SER A 754 -5.40 -2.64 -12.28
CA SER A 754 -4.94 -3.83 -13.00
C SER A 754 -3.83 -4.59 -12.24
N LEU A 755 -3.92 -5.92 -12.26
CA LEU A 755 -3.01 -6.88 -11.63
C LEU A 755 -2.54 -7.90 -12.67
N VAL A 756 -1.28 -8.33 -12.60
CA VAL A 756 -0.76 -9.45 -13.40
C VAL A 756 -0.83 -10.74 -12.59
N MET A 757 -1.37 -11.79 -13.19
CA MET A 757 -1.53 -13.11 -12.60
C MET A 757 -0.59 -14.13 -13.27
N LEU A 758 -0.03 -15.03 -12.46
CA LEU A 758 0.63 -16.26 -12.91
C LEU A 758 0.17 -17.43 -12.03
N GLY A 759 -0.02 -18.61 -12.61
CA GLY A 759 -0.25 -19.85 -11.87
C GLY A 759 0.15 -21.08 -12.69
N LEU A 760 0.11 -22.25 -12.06
CA LEU A 760 0.10 -23.51 -12.81
C LEU A 760 -1.19 -23.61 -13.63
N GLY A 761 -1.14 -24.22 -14.81
CA GLY A 761 -2.26 -24.45 -15.70
C GLY A 761 -2.75 -25.91 -15.67
N GLY A 762 -3.84 -26.19 -16.39
CA GLY A 762 -4.45 -27.51 -16.49
C GLY A 762 -5.63 -27.76 -15.54
N VAL A 763 -6.25 -28.94 -15.64
CA VAL A 763 -7.54 -29.28 -14.98
C VAL A 763 -7.52 -29.25 -13.45
N HIS A 764 -6.35 -29.31 -12.83
CA HIS A 764 -6.21 -29.30 -11.36
C HIS A 764 -5.88 -27.91 -10.77
N THR A 765 -5.76 -26.89 -11.63
CA THR A 765 -5.34 -25.52 -11.25
C THR A 765 -6.24 -24.89 -10.20
N ASP A 766 -7.56 -24.89 -10.44
CA ASP A 766 -8.52 -24.24 -9.55
C ASP A 766 -8.63 -24.94 -8.19
N VAL A 767 -8.31 -26.24 -8.14
CA VAL A 767 -8.34 -27.05 -6.91
C VAL A 767 -7.09 -26.81 -6.06
N LEU A 768 -5.91 -26.68 -6.69
CA LEU A 768 -4.64 -26.49 -5.97
C LEU A 768 -4.40 -25.03 -5.54
N GLY A 769 -5.01 -24.07 -6.23
CA GLY A 769 -4.90 -22.65 -5.91
C GLY A 769 -3.48 -22.08 -6.00
N ASP A 770 -2.60 -22.70 -6.79
CA ASP A 770 -1.19 -22.29 -6.94
C ASP A 770 -1.07 -21.10 -7.90
N ARG A 771 -1.37 -19.91 -7.37
CA ARG A 771 -1.46 -18.65 -8.11
C ARG A 771 -0.75 -17.52 -7.37
N VAL A 772 -0.12 -16.63 -8.11
CA VAL A 772 0.55 -15.43 -7.64
C VAL A 772 0.03 -14.23 -8.41
N LEU A 773 -0.22 -13.14 -7.70
CA LEU A 773 -0.57 -11.84 -8.27
C LEU A 773 0.56 -10.83 -8.04
N ARG A 774 0.65 -9.84 -8.91
CA ARG A 774 1.49 -8.64 -8.75
C ARG A 774 0.73 -7.39 -9.16
N LEU A 775 0.90 -6.33 -8.38
CA LEU A 775 0.49 -4.98 -8.73
C LEU A 775 1.44 -4.41 -9.78
N LEU A 776 0.90 -3.50 -10.59
CA LEU A 776 1.67 -2.72 -11.55
C LEU A 776 2.46 -1.60 -10.85
N PRO A 777 3.62 -1.20 -11.40
CA PRO A 777 4.33 -1.84 -12.53
C PRO A 777 4.91 -3.22 -12.15
N VAL A 778 5.04 -4.12 -13.12
CA VAL A 778 5.83 -5.35 -12.94
C VAL A 778 7.29 -5.05 -13.34
N THR A 779 8.22 -5.28 -12.42
CA THR A 779 9.66 -5.05 -12.64
C THR A 779 10.40 -6.31 -13.06
N ASP A 780 11.66 -6.14 -13.51
CA ASP A 780 12.60 -7.23 -13.79
C ASP A 780 12.90 -8.13 -12.57
N ARG A 781 12.60 -7.68 -11.35
CA ARG A 781 12.67 -8.48 -10.11
C ARG A 781 11.34 -9.15 -9.75
N ASP A 782 10.22 -8.53 -10.10
CA ASP A 782 8.90 -9.09 -9.83
C ASP A 782 8.64 -10.34 -10.67
N ALA A 783 8.92 -10.29 -11.98
CA ALA A 783 8.67 -11.40 -12.90
C ALA A 783 9.34 -12.73 -12.48
N PRO A 784 10.65 -12.77 -12.14
CA PRO A 784 11.27 -13.99 -11.63
C PRO A 784 10.74 -14.41 -10.26
N ALA A 785 10.40 -13.45 -9.39
CA ALA A 785 9.82 -13.74 -8.08
C ALA A 785 8.42 -14.36 -8.19
N MET A 786 7.63 -14.03 -9.22
CA MET A 786 6.31 -14.60 -9.45
C MET A 786 6.38 -16.11 -9.68
N TRP A 787 7.20 -16.58 -10.63
CA TRP A 787 7.24 -18.01 -10.95
C TRP A 787 7.95 -18.83 -9.86
N ARG A 788 8.95 -18.25 -9.18
CA ARG A 788 9.63 -18.91 -8.05
C ARG A 788 8.74 -19.10 -6.82
N ALA A 789 7.73 -18.24 -6.67
CA ALA A 789 6.77 -18.33 -5.58
C ALA A 789 5.70 -19.41 -5.80
N LEU A 790 5.59 -19.99 -7.00
CA LEU A 790 4.70 -21.12 -7.24
C LEU A 790 5.17 -22.35 -6.48
N ARG A 791 4.24 -23.09 -5.86
CA ARG A 791 4.54 -24.39 -5.23
C ARG A 791 5.09 -25.38 -6.25
N GLY A 792 4.63 -25.30 -7.50
CA GLY A 792 5.13 -26.08 -8.62
C GLY A 792 6.38 -25.53 -9.32
N ALA A 793 7.08 -24.53 -8.77
CA ALA A 793 8.24 -23.91 -9.43
C ALA A 793 9.32 -24.92 -9.87
N ARG A 794 9.48 -26.05 -9.14
CA ARG A 794 10.39 -27.14 -9.53
C ARG A 794 10.07 -27.79 -10.87
N LEU A 795 8.83 -27.71 -11.35
CA LEU A 795 8.45 -28.19 -12.68
C LEU A 795 9.12 -27.35 -13.78
N LEU A 796 9.32 -26.05 -13.53
CA LEU A 796 9.94 -25.13 -14.47
C LEU A 796 11.47 -25.28 -14.51
N THR A 797 12.09 -25.73 -13.43
CA THR A 797 13.55 -25.91 -13.32
C THR A 797 14.03 -27.34 -13.62
N GLY A 798 13.12 -28.22 -14.04
CA GLY A 798 13.40 -29.62 -14.37
C GLY A 798 13.03 -30.58 -13.24
N TYR A 799 12.11 -31.50 -13.52
CA TYR A 799 11.63 -32.51 -12.59
C TYR A 799 11.53 -33.88 -13.25
N ARG A 800 12.01 -34.94 -12.57
CA ARG A 800 11.99 -36.34 -13.05
C ARG A 800 12.49 -36.53 -14.48
N GLY A 801 13.57 -35.84 -14.85
CA GLY A 801 14.20 -35.98 -16.17
C GLY A 801 13.59 -35.11 -17.28
N ALA A 802 12.51 -34.37 -17.01
CA ALA A 802 12.03 -33.33 -17.92
C ALA A 802 13.04 -32.18 -18.02
N PRO A 803 13.31 -31.65 -19.22
CA PRO A 803 14.20 -30.51 -19.38
C PRO A 803 13.60 -29.24 -18.74
N PRO A 804 14.43 -28.30 -18.26
CA PRO A 804 13.95 -27.04 -17.71
C PRO A 804 13.25 -26.21 -18.80
N ALA A 805 12.23 -25.46 -18.39
CA ALA A 805 11.56 -24.49 -19.25
C ALA A 805 12.43 -23.21 -19.41
N ASP A 806 12.22 -22.48 -20.50
CA ASP A 806 12.83 -21.16 -20.68
C ASP A 806 12.11 -20.13 -19.79
N THR A 807 12.59 -19.99 -18.54
CA THR A 807 12.02 -19.04 -17.58
C THR A 807 12.27 -17.59 -18.00
N GLY A 808 13.29 -17.30 -18.82
CA GLY A 808 13.53 -15.95 -19.33
C GLY A 808 12.41 -15.48 -20.26
N ARG A 809 11.88 -16.37 -21.11
CA ARG A 809 10.70 -16.08 -21.94
C ARG A 809 9.41 -15.97 -21.14
N LEU A 810 9.28 -16.73 -20.05
CA LEU A 810 8.17 -16.56 -19.11
C LEU A 810 8.23 -15.19 -18.43
N GLU A 811 9.42 -14.77 -17.98
CA GLU A 811 9.64 -13.46 -17.37
C GLU A 811 9.32 -12.32 -18.36
N GLU A 812 9.76 -12.44 -19.62
CA GLU A 812 9.44 -11.49 -20.69
C GLU A 812 7.92 -11.40 -20.94
N LEU A 813 7.21 -12.54 -20.96
CA LEU A 813 5.74 -12.58 -21.09
C LEU A 813 5.07 -11.79 -19.96
N LEU A 814 5.49 -11.99 -18.71
CA LEU A 814 4.92 -11.29 -17.54
C LEU A 814 5.17 -9.78 -17.60
N LEU A 815 6.36 -9.36 -18.04
CA LEU A 815 6.70 -7.95 -18.26
C LEU A 815 5.84 -7.33 -19.37
N ARG A 816 5.62 -8.04 -20.47
CA ARG A 816 4.75 -7.59 -21.58
C ARG A 816 3.29 -7.47 -21.14
N LEU A 817 2.79 -8.42 -20.34
CA LEU A 817 1.47 -8.35 -19.71
C LEU A 817 1.34 -7.15 -18.77
N GLY A 818 2.36 -6.91 -17.94
CA GLY A 818 2.41 -5.73 -17.06
C GLY A 818 2.33 -4.43 -17.87
N ARG A 819 3.11 -4.34 -18.96
CA ARG A 819 3.10 -3.17 -19.84
C ARG A 819 1.76 -2.96 -20.55
N LEU A 820 1.15 -4.03 -21.06
CA LEU A 820 -0.19 -3.99 -21.65
C LEU A 820 -1.23 -3.47 -20.65
N ALA A 821 -1.17 -3.94 -19.41
CA ALA A 821 -2.09 -3.52 -18.36
C ALA A 821 -1.89 -2.06 -17.91
N GLU A 822 -0.64 -1.56 -17.92
CA GLU A 822 -0.33 -0.15 -17.63
C GLU A 822 -0.86 0.79 -18.73
N ASP A 823 -0.68 0.42 -19.99
CA ASP A 823 -1.03 1.26 -21.14
C ASP A 823 -2.54 1.24 -21.47
N PHE A 824 -3.22 0.15 -21.08
CA PHE A 824 -4.64 -0.10 -21.39
C PHE A 824 -5.42 -0.62 -20.16
N PRO A 825 -5.77 0.26 -19.20
CA PRO A 825 -6.65 -0.10 -18.08
C PRO A 825 -8.00 -0.70 -18.51
N GLU A 826 -8.45 -0.39 -19.73
CA GLU A 826 -9.66 -0.95 -20.36
C GLU A 826 -9.63 -2.47 -20.50
N VAL A 827 -8.44 -3.09 -20.42
CA VAL A 827 -8.27 -4.54 -20.29
C VAL A 827 -8.72 -4.98 -18.90
N ALA A 828 -10.04 -5.17 -18.76
CA ALA A 828 -10.66 -5.58 -17.51
C ALA A 828 -10.31 -7.03 -17.15
N GLU A 829 -10.12 -7.89 -18.16
CA GLU A 829 -9.75 -9.29 -17.97
C GLU A 829 -8.99 -9.81 -19.19
N LEU A 830 -7.85 -10.44 -18.96
CA LEU A 830 -7.10 -11.19 -19.96
C LEU A 830 -6.69 -12.53 -19.34
N ASP A 831 -7.15 -13.63 -19.92
CA ASP A 831 -6.84 -14.99 -19.48
C ASP A 831 -6.08 -15.71 -20.60
N LEU A 832 -4.80 -16.01 -20.36
CA LEU A 832 -3.96 -16.83 -21.20
C LEU A 832 -3.88 -18.22 -20.58
N ASN A 833 -4.70 -19.15 -21.08
CA ASN A 833 -4.88 -20.46 -20.44
C ASN A 833 -5.17 -21.61 -21.44
N PRO A 834 -4.20 -22.51 -21.72
CA PRO A 834 -2.88 -22.56 -21.10
C PRO A 834 -1.85 -21.69 -21.83
N VAL A 835 -0.84 -21.25 -21.08
CA VAL A 835 0.49 -20.89 -21.57
C VAL A 835 1.39 -22.11 -21.40
N LEU A 836 1.98 -22.60 -22.48
CA LEU A 836 2.91 -23.73 -22.43
C LEU A 836 4.34 -23.20 -22.33
N ALA A 837 5.04 -23.55 -21.26
CA ALA A 837 6.45 -23.20 -21.04
C ALA A 837 7.33 -24.44 -21.24
N GLY A 838 8.16 -24.43 -22.29
CA GLY A 838 9.11 -25.48 -22.59
C GLY A 838 10.52 -24.95 -22.83
N PRO A 839 11.50 -25.81 -23.17
CA PRO A 839 12.88 -25.39 -23.40
C PRO A 839 13.04 -24.41 -24.59
N GLY A 840 12.08 -24.44 -25.53
CA GLY A 840 12.07 -23.57 -26.72
C GLY A 840 11.35 -22.24 -26.53
N GLY A 841 10.85 -21.93 -25.32
CA GLY A 841 10.12 -20.69 -25.02
C GLY A 841 8.72 -20.91 -24.44
N CYS A 842 7.92 -19.84 -24.45
CA CYS A 842 6.54 -19.82 -23.99
C CYS A 842 5.58 -19.55 -25.16
N VAL A 843 4.48 -20.29 -25.24
CA VAL A 843 3.42 -20.05 -26.24
C VAL A 843 2.04 -20.10 -25.59
N THR A 844 1.21 -19.10 -25.90
CA THR A 844 -0.19 -19.07 -25.44
C THR A 844 -1.07 -19.89 -26.38
N VAL A 845 -1.88 -20.80 -25.81
CA VAL A 845 -2.71 -21.75 -26.58
C VAL A 845 -4.17 -21.29 -26.70
N ASP A 846 -4.72 -20.70 -25.64
CA ASP A 846 -6.06 -20.10 -25.64
C ASP A 846 -6.01 -18.73 -24.98
N VAL A 847 -6.85 -17.82 -25.47
CA VAL A 847 -6.91 -16.43 -25.04
C VAL A 847 -8.37 -16.04 -24.84
N LYS A 848 -8.67 -15.45 -23.70
CA LYS A 848 -9.91 -14.71 -23.49
C LYS A 848 -9.59 -13.29 -23.10
N LEU A 849 -10.21 -12.33 -23.77
CA LEU A 849 -10.03 -10.92 -23.52
C LEU A 849 -11.41 -10.29 -23.31
N ARG A 850 -11.55 -9.55 -22.21
CA ARG A 850 -12.71 -8.71 -21.94
C ARG A 850 -12.23 -7.27 -21.79
N LEU A 851 -12.78 -6.41 -22.64
CA LEU A 851 -12.62 -4.97 -22.52
C LEU A 851 -13.81 -4.40 -21.77
N ALA A 852 -13.59 -3.40 -20.93
CA ALA A 852 -14.68 -2.64 -20.31
C ALA A 852 -14.25 -1.20 -20.12
N ALA A 853 -15.21 -0.28 -20.13
CA ALA A 853 -14.96 1.06 -19.64
C ALA A 853 -14.67 0.94 -18.14
N VAL A 854 -13.40 0.86 -17.77
CA VAL A 854 -13.00 0.95 -16.38
C VAL A 854 -13.09 2.41 -15.96
N GLY A 855 -13.54 2.66 -14.73
CA GLY A 855 -13.43 3.98 -14.13
C GLY A 855 -11.96 4.42 -14.07
N ALA A 856 -11.71 5.69 -13.75
CA ALA A 856 -10.35 6.18 -13.55
C ALA A 856 -9.61 5.24 -12.59
N GLU A 857 -8.47 4.67 -13.00
CA GLU A 857 -7.64 3.90 -12.08
C GLU A 857 -7.37 4.76 -10.84
N PRO A 858 -7.36 4.18 -9.62
CA PRO A 858 -6.99 4.93 -8.43
C PRO A 858 -5.62 5.57 -8.67
N GLU A 859 -5.60 6.90 -8.80
CA GLU A 859 -4.38 7.62 -9.12
C GLU A 859 -3.43 7.50 -7.94
N ALA A 860 -2.38 6.69 -8.11
CA ALA A 860 -1.43 6.39 -7.05
C ALA A 860 -0.61 7.63 -6.63
N TYR A 861 -0.56 8.65 -7.48
CA TYR A 861 0.44 9.72 -7.43
C TYR A 861 -0.16 11.10 -7.22
N VAL A 862 -1.46 11.18 -6.99
CA VAL A 862 -2.13 12.45 -6.75
C VAL A 862 -2.39 12.58 -5.25
N ARG A 863 -1.77 13.60 -4.66
CA ARG A 863 -1.89 13.90 -3.23
C ARG A 863 -3.32 14.31 -2.92
N GLN A 864 -4.00 13.47 -2.13
CA GLN A 864 -5.38 13.68 -1.73
C GLN A 864 -5.69 13.01 -0.42
N LEU A 865 -6.54 13.66 0.37
CA LEU A 865 -7.11 13.09 1.58
C LEU A 865 -8.15 12.03 1.22
N LEU A 866 -8.38 11.11 2.15
CA LEU A 866 -9.36 10.03 1.98
C LEU A 866 -10.74 10.61 1.63
N ARG A 867 -11.38 10.10 0.58
CA ARG A 867 -12.79 10.35 0.28
C ARG A 867 -13.48 9.00 0.29
N ARG A 868 -14.52 8.86 1.12
CA ARG A 868 -15.38 7.66 1.11
C ARG A 868 -16.44 7.78 0.03
#